data_AF-A0AA50E3B5-F1
#
_entry.id   AF-A0AA50E3B5-F1
#
_cell.length_a   1.000
_cell.length_b   1.000
_cell.length_c   1.000
_cell.angle_alpha   90.00
_cell.angle_beta   90.00
_cell.angle_gamma   90.00
#
_symmetry.space_group_name_H-M   'P 1'
#
loop_
_entity.id
_entity.type
_entity.pdbx_description
1 polymer ?
#
loop_
_entity_poly.entity_id
_entity_poly.type
_entity_poly.pdbx_seq_one_letter_code
_entity_poly.pdbx_strand_id
1 'polypeptide(L)'
;MERPGKPYWGEEQLKNALNILLTDDPEQFVVILPDAGAVINKNILRQYQTTVKAIADWGYGDRLRFGWWGQVTKTDGRDCDEIDRATEIEYLTIEQFFILTRQQLLWEKWRETKAFTAEIKLNQQYLDFKTFEDKMIYFIKSGLGSGKTTNMKAWIDENREWLHHNRLHFQGYRNNLLLQNCESIPGLIHIHQFGECDYICDPDLWAAYCLDSIVKFKPEDFDDGVVVIDEVVSVIKHLLFASTEIAKYREKAINLFIESIKRARMVICLDGNMADWVVKFFESIQTGKGIVTIENNYQTERSELFWLTGGLNKKGELSPNDYKPLIDRILNPENLGSKAVTSDSQTALETIDSLLTKSGKITLRIDSKTSGMEVVKAFLANPTQWLRNNPIDYLLYSPTAESGLDVPIVDYFTAHYCLFFGVLDVDSTLQQIARIRDVNCPKYLWAREWSTSLEDFKSPIAEVLARVANERLNLDLQRALSGEENGADIIGKILETYQTPFKAFEDAAFYLQAQRNFERGHFRSALLERAKIAGYRIIEIEPTEAISGETYKAEKEELLITESEEIFKAEIKPVNKLNPDRIEDQRSLRKIKLLDQLPGIENDPIWSEDFIFAVLFKEKQLLSQARRAWMLNHITVVNRLEREKCKRIYDRFFEDRHSLIWTERNEWGKIWALAESGILEIINHPDQGKVWKPEDLEIENVIRRCKRKAIWLHLGRQGKTETMQYVGRLLNLVGCQWEKKRGGRETGDRRWEYRLNQKQSERPEWQAISQSLDRKWWKYIDTDLAKIDWSPPAEYVESLDKISPIKSMLDQTLQTQSEQSFEPGPPDGGNITARQFRWPAKCTTKSGGKIAGKIEYIYGGLKVIDGGVEYQDLIAYNDRQFDQLEWPLADRQLYVHRLYGKKKRPLLSDAQLYDLVGRLDNLIAEGGW
;
A
#
# COMPACT_ATOMS: atom_id res chain seq x y z
N MET A 1 30.46 -53.58 -6.85
CA MET A 1 29.85 -52.88 -8.00
C MET A 1 29.59 -51.46 -7.58
N GLU A 2 30.47 -50.56 -7.98
CA GLU A 2 30.39 -49.13 -7.71
C GLU A 2 29.17 -48.53 -8.41
N ARG A 3 28.48 -47.61 -7.73
CA ARG A 3 27.44 -46.79 -8.35
C ARG A 3 28.10 -45.99 -9.50
N PRO A 4 27.61 -46.07 -10.75
CA PRO A 4 28.13 -45.21 -11.80
C PRO A 4 27.89 -43.76 -11.37
N GLY A 5 28.96 -42.99 -11.28
CA GLY A 5 28.91 -41.57 -10.97
C GLY A 5 27.99 -40.86 -11.96
N LYS A 6 27.10 -40.01 -11.45
CA LYS A 6 26.32 -39.09 -12.29
C LYS A 6 27.31 -38.35 -13.21
N PRO A 7 27.23 -38.46 -14.54
CA PRO A 7 28.12 -37.71 -15.41
C PRO A 7 27.75 -36.23 -15.26
N TYR A 8 28.65 -35.45 -14.68
CA TYR A 8 28.58 -34.00 -14.82
C TYR A 8 29.01 -33.70 -16.25
N TRP A 9 28.04 -33.43 -17.11
CA TRP A 9 28.30 -32.97 -18.47
C TRP A 9 28.91 -31.57 -18.38
N GLY A 10 30.12 -31.41 -18.92
CA GLY A 10 30.68 -30.08 -19.19
C GLY A 10 29.86 -29.36 -20.27
N GLU A 11 29.92 -28.04 -20.29
CA GLU A 11 29.21 -27.19 -21.26
C GLU A 11 29.44 -27.64 -22.72
N GLU A 12 30.70 -27.95 -23.07
CA GLU A 12 31.10 -28.40 -24.40
C GLU A 12 30.54 -29.79 -24.75
N GLN A 13 30.44 -30.69 -23.76
CA GLN A 13 29.88 -32.02 -23.96
C GLN A 13 28.37 -31.96 -24.21
N LEU A 14 27.66 -31.10 -23.47
CA LEU A 14 26.23 -30.87 -23.69
C LEU A 14 26.00 -30.25 -25.08
N LYS A 15 26.78 -29.25 -25.47
CA LYS A 15 26.70 -28.65 -26.81
C LYS A 15 26.90 -29.68 -27.92
N ASN A 16 27.91 -30.53 -27.79
CA ASN A 16 28.18 -31.59 -28.76
C ASN A 16 27.04 -32.62 -28.84
N ALA A 17 26.46 -33.00 -27.71
CA ALA A 17 25.30 -33.89 -27.68
C ALA A 17 24.08 -33.26 -28.36
N LEU A 18 23.80 -31.98 -28.10
CA LEU A 18 22.71 -31.26 -28.76
C LEU A 18 22.93 -31.14 -30.27
N ASN A 19 24.16 -30.87 -30.71
CA ASN A 19 24.50 -30.86 -32.13
C ASN A 19 24.18 -32.22 -32.76
N ILE A 20 24.53 -33.34 -32.14
CA ILE A 20 24.24 -34.67 -32.69
C ILE A 20 22.72 -34.94 -32.72
N LEU A 21 22.02 -34.66 -31.63
CA LEU A 21 20.61 -35.04 -31.47
C LEU A 21 19.66 -34.16 -32.29
N LEU A 22 19.99 -32.89 -32.50
CA LEU A 22 19.06 -31.93 -33.11
C LEU A 22 19.33 -31.65 -34.59
N THR A 23 20.41 -32.17 -35.19
CA THR A 23 20.78 -31.87 -36.59
C THR A 23 19.83 -32.52 -37.61
N ASP A 24 19.24 -33.67 -37.29
CA ASP A 24 18.54 -34.51 -38.28
C ASP A 24 17.01 -34.35 -38.31
N ASP A 25 16.41 -33.69 -37.32
CA ASP A 25 14.95 -33.51 -37.22
C ASP A 25 14.61 -32.12 -36.67
N PRO A 26 14.00 -31.21 -37.47
CA PRO A 26 13.65 -29.86 -37.03
C PRO A 26 12.50 -29.81 -36.00
N GLU A 27 11.69 -30.87 -35.85
CA GLU A 27 10.56 -30.92 -34.91
C GLU A 27 10.97 -31.35 -33.49
N GLN A 28 12.18 -31.89 -33.31
CA GLN A 28 12.66 -32.28 -31.97
C GLN A 28 12.97 -31.07 -31.10
N PHE A 29 12.59 -31.13 -29.82
CA PHE A 29 12.88 -30.09 -28.83
C PHE A 29 13.65 -30.65 -27.63
N VAL A 30 14.42 -29.79 -26.99
CA VAL A 30 15.13 -30.07 -25.75
C VAL A 30 14.22 -29.71 -24.60
N VAL A 31 14.05 -30.61 -23.65
CA VAL A 31 13.25 -30.35 -22.44
C VAL A 31 14.16 -30.23 -21.24
N ILE A 32 14.09 -29.09 -20.54
CA ILE A 32 14.62 -28.96 -19.19
C ILE A 32 13.52 -29.39 -18.22
N LEU A 33 13.82 -30.33 -17.33
CA LEU A 33 12.93 -30.79 -16.27
C LEU A 33 13.38 -30.12 -14.96
N PRO A 34 12.75 -29.02 -14.53
CA PRO A 34 13.12 -28.36 -13.29
C PRO A 34 12.63 -29.16 -12.08
N ASP A 35 13.47 -29.22 -11.04
CA ASP A 35 13.15 -29.85 -9.76
C ASP A 35 11.98 -29.15 -9.05
N ALA A 36 11.31 -29.86 -8.16
CA ALA A 36 10.27 -29.28 -7.32
C ALA A 36 10.83 -28.16 -6.45
N GLY A 37 10.13 -27.02 -6.38
CA GLY A 37 10.62 -25.84 -5.65
C GLY A 37 11.58 -24.94 -6.43
N ALA A 38 11.99 -25.32 -7.65
CA ALA A 38 12.87 -24.50 -8.48
C ALA A 38 12.29 -23.11 -8.77
N VAL A 39 10.99 -23.04 -9.06
CA VAL A 39 10.32 -21.82 -9.55
C VAL A 39 10.19 -20.72 -8.50
N ILE A 40 10.35 -21.06 -7.22
CA ILE A 40 10.33 -20.11 -6.10
C ILE A 40 11.74 -19.80 -5.56
N ASN A 41 12.77 -20.52 -6.02
CA ASN A 41 14.16 -20.31 -5.60
C ASN A 41 14.93 -19.44 -6.59
N LYS A 42 15.19 -18.18 -6.22
CA LYS A 42 15.90 -17.20 -7.06
C LYS A 42 17.30 -17.67 -7.50
N ASN A 43 18.02 -18.41 -6.66
CA ASN A 43 19.37 -18.87 -6.99
C ASN A 43 19.32 -19.97 -8.05
N ILE A 44 18.36 -20.89 -7.94
CA ILE A 44 18.14 -21.96 -8.92
C ILE A 44 17.65 -21.35 -10.25
N LEU A 45 16.71 -20.38 -10.21
CA LEU A 45 16.26 -19.68 -11.41
C LEU A 45 17.39 -18.98 -12.17
N ARG A 46 18.36 -18.38 -11.47
CA ARG A 46 19.55 -17.79 -12.11
C ARG A 46 20.37 -18.84 -12.85
N GLN A 47 20.47 -20.05 -12.31
CA GLN A 47 21.17 -21.15 -13.00
C GLN A 47 20.43 -21.53 -14.28
N TYR A 48 19.11 -21.70 -14.24
CA TYR A 48 18.32 -21.96 -15.45
C TYR A 48 18.42 -20.84 -16.47
N GLN A 49 18.46 -19.57 -16.05
CA GLN A 49 18.69 -18.44 -16.96
C GLN A 49 20.04 -18.54 -17.67
N THR A 50 21.10 -18.89 -16.93
CA THR A 50 22.42 -19.12 -17.52
C THR A 50 22.40 -20.28 -18.52
N THR A 51 21.75 -21.40 -18.18
CA THR A 51 21.60 -22.55 -19.08
C THR A 51 20.82 -22.19 -20.35
N VAL A 52 19.68 -21.50 -20.20
CA VAL A 52 18.87 -21.02 -21.32
C VAL A 52 19.68 -20.10 -22.23
N LYS A 53 20.45 -19.17 -21.64
CA LYS A 53 21.31 -18.27 -22.40
C LYS A 53 22.37 -19.04 -23.18
N ALA A 54 23.05 -19.99 -22.57
CA ALA A 54 24.07 -20.81 -23.24
C ALA A 54 23.47 -21.60 -24.43
N ILE A 55 22.32 -22.25 -24.24
CA ILE A 55 21.63 -23.01 -25.30
C ILE A 55 21.14 -22.08 -26.42
N ALA A 56 20.66 -20.88 -26.07
CA ALA A 56 20.25 -19.87 -27.04
C ALA A 56 21.46 -19.36 -27.85
N ASP A 57 22.60 -19.10 -27.19
CA ASP A 57 23.86 -18.69 -27.84
C ASP A 57 24.40 -19.77 -28.79
N TRP A 58 24.01 -21.04 -28.62
CA TRP A 58 24.33 -22.14 -29.54
C TRP A 58 23.34 -22.28 -30.70
N GLY A 59 22.30 -21.45 -30.78
CA GLY A 59 21.30 -21.47 -31.85
C GLY A 59 20.10 -22.40 -31.60
N TYR A 60 19.97 -22.96 -30.39
CA TYR A 60 18.90 -23.92 -30.06
C TYR A 60 17.76 -23.33 -29.20
N GLY A 61 17.73 -22.01 -29.01
CA GLY A 61 16.78 -21.32 -28.12
C GLY A 61 15.30 -21.61 -28.45
N ASP A 62 14.92 -21.57 -29.73
CA ASP A 62 13.54 -21.80 -30.18
C ASP A 62 13.08 -23.26 -30.02
N ARG A 63 14.04 -24.17 -29.85
CA ARG A 63 13.83 -25.61 -29.65
C ARG A 63 13.88 -26.01 -28.17
N LEU A 64 14.02 -25.05 -27.25
CA LEU A 64 14.06 -25.32 -25.82
C LEU A 64 12.66 -25.22 -25.19
N ARG A 65 12.32 -26.19 -24.36
CA ARG A 65 11.08 -26.25 -23.57
C ARG A 65 11.38 -26.59 -22.11
N PHE A 66 10.45 -26.27 -21.22
CA PHE A 66 10.46 -26.69 -19.83
C PHE A 66 9.31 -27.67 -19.57
N GLY A 67 9.60 -28.80 -18.94
CA GLY A 67 8.57 -29.73 -18.48
C GLY A 67 7.91 -29.24 -17.20
N TRP A 68 6.58 -29.18 -17.19
CA TRP A 68 5.79 -28.68 -16.07
C TRP A 68 4.66 -29.64 -15.73
N TRP A 69 4.60 -30.06 -14.47
CA TRP A 69 3.54 -30.92 -13.92
C TRP A 69 3.01 -30.38 -12.58
N GLY A 70 3.18 -29.06 -12.35
CA GLY A 70 2.72 -28.39 -11.13
C GLY A 70 3.72 -28.38 -9.96
N GLN A 71 5.01 -28.61 -10.22
CA GLN A 71 6.05 -28.79 -9.20
C GLN A 71 6.53 -27.48 -8.52
N VAL A 72 5.61 -26.74 -7.89
CA VAL A 72 5.89 -25.41 -7.30
C VAL A 72 6.69 -25.49 -6.00
N THR A 73 6.35 -26.40 -5.09
CA THR A 73 6.97 -26.56 -3.76
C THR A 73 7.55 -27.97 -3.61
N LYS A 74 8.47 -28.17 -2.66
CA LYS A 74 8.98 -29.51 -2.31
C LYS A 74 8.03 -30.32 -1.43
N THR A 75 7.05 -29.66 -0.80
CA THR A 75 6.05 -30.31 0.05
C THR A 75 4.94 -30.97 -0.75
N ASP A 76 4.51 -30.32 -1.85
CA ASP A 76 3.36 -30.77 -2.63
C ASP A 76 3.76 -31.21 -4.06
N GLY A 77 4.98 -30.87 -4.49
CA GLY A 77 5.55 -31.25 -5.77
C GLY A 77 6.54 -32.41 -5.65
N ARG A 78 6.62 -33.21 -6.71
CA ARG A 78 7.56 -34.33 -6.87
C ARG A 78 8.64 -33.97 -7.87
N ASP A 79 9.87 -34.40 -7.60
CA ASP A 79 10.99 -34.26 -8.53
C ASP A 79 10.77 -35.14 -9.78
N CYS A 80 11.53 -34.87 -10.85
CA CYS A 80 11.30 -35.56 -12.13
C CYS A 80 11.55 -37.08 -12.07
N ASP A 81 12.31 -37.56 -11.09
CA ASP A 81 12.55 -38.97 -10.82
C ASP A 81 11.50 -39.61 -9.88
N GLU A 82 10.58 -38.80 -9.33
CA GLU A 82 9.55 -39.22 -8.38
C GLU A 82 8.13 -39.24 -8.97
N ILE A 83 7.95 -38.70 -10.18
CA ILE A 83 6.65 -38.68 -10.87
C ILE A 83 6.29 -40.04 -11.49
N ASP A 84 4.99 -40.37 -11.48
CA ASP A 84 4.48 -41.55 -12.16
C ASP A 84 4.55 -41.34 -13.68
N ARG A 85 4.72 -42.42 -14.45
CA ARG A 85 4.67 -42.41 -15.93
C ARG A 85 3.34 -41.89 -16.46
N ALA A 86 2.27 -41.97 -15.67
CA ALA A 86 0.95 -41.42 -16.02
C ALA A 86 0.82 -39.90 -15.75
N THR A 87 1.83 -39.26 -15.17
CA THR A 87 1.79 -37.81 -14.88
C THR A 87 1.82 -37.02 -16.18
N GLU A 88 0.81 -36.18 -16.40
CA GLU A 88 0.76 -35.30 -17.56
C GLU A 88 1.79 -34.17 -17.42
N ILE A 89 2.67 -34.03 -18.41
CA ILE A 89 3.72 -33.01 -18.45
C ILE A 89 3.38 -32.01 -19.56
N GLU A 90 3.17 -30.76 -19.17
CA GLU A 90 3.05 -29.62 -20.07
C GLU A 90 4.45 -29.13 -20.50
N TYR A 91 4.63 -28.84 -21.80
CA TYR A 91 5.90 -28.36 -22.33
C TYR A 91 5.85 -26.85 -22.60
N LEU A 92 6.35 -26.06 -21.66
CA LEU A 92 6.34 -24.60 -21.71
C LEU A 92 7.50 -24.05 -22.53
N THR A 93 7.25 -22.99 -23.28
CA THR A 93 8.33 -22.15 -23.86
C THR A 93 9.12 -21.44 -22.77
N ILE A 94 10.31 -20.94 -23.11
CA ILE A 94 11.15 -20.12 -22.21
C ILE A 94 10.34 -18.96 -21.62
N GLU A 95 9.59 -18.24 -22.47
CA GLU A 95 8.78 -17.10 -22.03
C GLU A 95 7.67 -17.54 -21.07
N GLN A 96 6.91 -18.58 -21.41
CA GLN A 96 5.84 -19.11 -20.56
C GLN A 96 6.38 -19.56 -19.19
N PHE A 97 7.50 -20.28 -19.16
CA PHE A 97 8.12 -20.73 -17.91
C PHE A 97 8.54 -19.56 -17.01
N PHE A 98 9.23 -18.55 -17.56
CA PHE A 98 9.64 -17.40 -16.76
C PHE A 98 8.47 -16.50 -16.34
N ILE A 99 7.39 -16.43 -17.11
CA ILE A 99 6.14 -15.79 -16.68
C ILE A 99 5.55 -16.55 -15.49
N LEU A 100 5.44 -17.88 -15.59
CA LEU A 100 4.92 -18.73 -14.52
C LEU A 100 5.72 -18.58 -13.24
N THR A 101 7.06 -18.70 -13.31
CA THR A 101 7.94 -18.58 -12.12
C THR A 101 7.77 -17.23 -11.43
N ARG A 102 7.63 -16.16 -12.23
CA ARG A 102 7.40 -14.81 -11.71
C ARG A 102 6.03 -14.69 -11.04
N GLN A 103 5.00 -15.32 -11.58
CA GLN A 103 3.68 -15.39 -10.94
C GLN A 103 3.76 -16.17 -9.61
N GLN A 104 4.41 -17.33 -9.58
CA GLN A 104 4.56 -18.14 -8.36
C GLN A 104 5.31 -17.39 -7.25
N LEU A 105 6.40 -16.69 -7.59
CA LEU A 105 7.12 -15.84 -6.63
C LEU A 105 6.24 -14.72 -6.05
N LEU A 106 5.30 -14.18 -6.83
CA LEU A 106 4.37 -13.15 -6.34
C LEU A 106 3.31 -13.77 -5.42
N TRP A 107 2.83 -14.97 -5.72
CA TRP A 107 1.93 -15.73 -4.83
C TRP A 107 2.59 -16.02 -3.49
N GLU A 108 3.83 -16.53 -3.47
CA GLU A 108 4.57 -16.77 -2.22
C GLU A 108 4.74 -15.49 -1.41
N LYS A 109 5.18 -14.40 -2.04
CA LYS A 109 5.27 -13.09 -1.37
C LYS A 109 3.95 -12.62 -0.79
N TRP A 110 2.84 -12.88 -1.49
CA TRP A 110 1.52 -12.55 -0.96
C TRP A 110 1.12 -13.47 0.21
N ARG A 111 1.41 -14.77 0.15
CA ARG A 111 1.20 -15.70 1.28
C ARG A 111 2.00 -15.29 2.52
N GLU A 112 3.25 -14.88 2.35
CA GLU A 112 4.09 -14.31 3.41
C GLU A 112 3.40 -13.11 4.09
N THR A 113 2.62 -12.31 3.36
CA THR A 113 1.87 -11.17 3.95
C THR A 113 0.75 -11.59 4.88
N LYS A 114 0.32 -12.85 4.82
CA LYS A 114 -0.74 -13.43 5.65
C LYS A 114 -0.20 -14.34 6.76
N ALA A 115 1.10 -14.63 6.73
CA ALA A 115 1.74 -15.52 7.68
C ALA A 115 1.83 -14.85 9.06
N PHE A 116 1.67 -15.66 10.11
CA PHE A 116 1.88 -15.25 11.48
C PHE A 116 2.62 -16.35 12.22
N THR A 117 3.71 -15.98 12.88
CA THR A 117 4.58 -16.86 13.63
C THR A 117 4.38 -16.59 15.11
N ALA A 118 3.54 -17.42 15.75
CA ALA A 118 3.29 -17.34 17.18
C ALA A 118 4.25 -18.21 17.99
N GLU A 119 4.75 -17.64 19.09
CA GLU A 119 5.45 -18.35 20.16
C GLU A 119 4.50 -19.27 20.92
N ILE A 120 3.32 -18.75 21.27
CA ILE A 120 2.29 -19.50 21.99
C ILE A 120 1.18 -19.90 21.02
N LYS A 121 0.98 -21.20 20.85
CA LYS A 121 -0.09 -21.75 20.01
C LYS A 121 -1.16 -22.40 20.86
N LEU A 122 -2.36 -21.86 20.79
CA LEU A 122 -3.56 -22.38 21.43
C LEU A 122 -4.45 -23.05 20.38
N ASN A 123 -5.33 -23.95 20.81
CA ASN A 123 -6.35 -24.55 19.97
C ASN A 123 -7.62 -24.74 20.80
N GLN A 124 -8.32 -23.63 21.05
CA GLN A 124 -9.49 -23.58 21.92
C GLN A 124 -10.60 -22.78 21.24
N GLN A 125 -11.86 -23.21 21.41
CA GLN A 125 -13.01 -22.53 20.79
C GLN A 125 -13.11 -21.06 21.19
N TYR A 126 -12.93 -20.78 22.48
CA TYR A 126 -12.87 -19.44 23.02
C TYR A 126 -11.48 -19.18 23.58
N LEU A 127 -10.97 -17.97 23.35
CA LEU A 127 -9.68 -17.57 23.89
C LEU A 127 -9.75 -17.52 25.43
N ASP A 128 -8.85 -18.22 26.11
CA ASP A 128 -8.67 -18.14 27.56
C ASP A 128 -7.21 -17.81 27.88
N PHE A 129 -6.91 -16.52 27.98
CA PHE A 129 -5.63 -16.02 28.47
C PHE A 129 -5.88 -15.04 29.62
N LYS A 130 -5.23 -15.27 30.77
CA LYS A 130 -5.57 -14.57 32.02
C LYS A 130 -4.48 -13.65 32.57
N THR A 131 -3.27 -13.71 32.02
CA THR A 131 -2.11 -13.10 32.66
C THR A 131 -1.22 -12.38 31.66
N PHE A 132 -1.29 -11.05 31.65
CA PHE A 132 -0.31 -10.23 30.93
C PHE A 132 0.83 -9.81 31.87
N GLU A 133 2.06 -9.97 31.39
CA GLU A 133 3.28 -9.56 32.05
C GLU A 133 3.59 -8.09 31.78
N ASP A 134 4.19 -7.44 32.77
CA ASP A 134 4.52 -6.03 32.71
C ASP A 134 5.56 -5.71 31.62
N LYS A 135 5.48 -4.52 31.02
CA LYS A 135 6.41 -4.01 30.00
C LYS A 135 6.51 -4.87 28.73
N MET A 136 5.39 -5.49 28.34
CA MET A 136 5.26 -6.31 27.14
C MET A 136 4.33 -5.70 26.10
N ILE A 137 4.51 -6.14 24.85
CA ILE A 137 3.56 -5.98 23.74
C ILE A 137 3.03 -7.36 23.36
N TYR A 138 1.72 -7.53 23.44
CA TYR A 138 1.04 -8.77 23.09
C TYR A 138 0.43 -8.68 21.69
N PHE A 139 0.73 -9.65 20.82
CA PHE A 139 0.05 -9.82 19.54
C PHE A 139 -0.79 -11.09 19.58
N ILE A 140 -2.10 -10.93 19.65
CA ILE A 140 -3.04 -12.05 19.77
C ILE A 140 -3.80 -12.21 18.46
N LYS A 141 -3.47 -13.28 17.74
CA LYS A 141 -4.20 -13.74 16.57
C LYS A 141 -5.29 -14.72 16.98
N SER A 142 -6.54 -14.37 16.74
CA SER A 142 -7.67 -15.26 17.03
C SER A 142 -8.84 -14.95 16.11
N GLY A 143 -9.49 -15.99 15.58
CA GLY A 143 -10.52 -15.86 14.54
C GLY A 143 -11.74 -14.98 14.91
N LEU A 144 -12.62 -14.74 13.94
CA LEU A 144 -13.90 -14.08 14.21
C LEU A 144 -14.79 -14.98 15.08
N GLY A 145 -15.42 -14.40 16.11
CA GLY A 145 -16.33 -15.13 17.00
C GLY A 145 -15.65 -16.01 18.06
N SER A 146 -14.32 -15.97 18.18
CA SER A 146 -13.56 -16.74 19.18
C SER A 146 -13.53 -16.13 20.59
N GLY A 147 -14.36 -15.12 20.85
CA GLY A 147 -14.47 -14.48 22.16
C GLY A 147 -13.32 -13.54 22.54
N LYS A 148 -12.55 -12.97 21.57
CA LYS A 148 -11.46 -12.00 21.86
C LYS A 148 -11.89 -10.87 22.81
N THR A 149 -12.96 -10.16 22.45
CA THR A 149 -13.50 -9.04 23.24
C THR A 149 -14.06 -9.51 24.58
N THR A 150 -14.72 -10.69 24.61
CA THR A 150 -15.23 -11.29 25.83
C THR A 150 -14.10 -11.64 26.81
N ASN A 151 -13.01 -12.21 26.32
CA ASN A 151 -11.83 -12.53 27.13
C ASN A 151 -11.12 -11.25 27.62
N MET A 152 -11.00 -10.23 26.76
CA MET A 152 -10.46 -8.92 27.16
C MET A 152 -11.30 -8.28 28.28
N LYS A 153 -12.64 -8.33 28.17
CA LYS A 153 -13.54 -7.88 29.23
C LYS A 153 -13.33 -8.65 30.53
N ALA A 154 -13.29 -9.99 30.46
CA ALA A 154 -13.06 -10.82 31.64
C ALA A 154 -11.74 -10.46 32.33
N TRP A 155 -10.67 -10.25 31.55
CA TRP A 155 -9.38 -9.82 32.08
C TRP A 155 -9.45 -8.43 32.74
N ILE A 156 -10.13 -7.45 32.12
CA ILE A 156 -10.34 -6.12 32.70
C ILE A 156 -11.10 -6.20 34.02
N ASP A 157 -12.17 -7.02 34.08
CA ASP A 157 -12.97 -7.20 35.29
C ASP A 157 -12.16 -7.88 36.41
N GLU A 158 -11.35 -8.91 36.09
CA GLU A 158 -10.46 -9.58 37.05
C GLU A 158 -9.33 -8.68 37.58
N ASN A 159 -8.90 -7.67 36.80
CA ASN A 159 -7.77 -6.78 37.13
C ASN A 159 -8.21 -5.34 37.43
N ARG A 160 -9.48 -5.13 37.73
CA ARG A 160 -10.10 -3.81 37.86
C ARG A 160 -9.42 -2.92 38.90
N GLU A 161 -9.10 -3.43 40.09
CA GLU A 161 -8.41 -2.65 41.13
C GLU A 161 -7.02 -2.18 40.68
N TRP A 162 -6.28 -3.03 39.95
CA TRP A 162 -4.98 -2.67 39.39
C TRP A 162 -5.14 -1.63 38.27
N LEU A 163 -6.13 -1.81 37.38
CA LEU A 163 -6.45 -0.86 36.31
C LEU A 163 -7.06 0.46 36.82
N HIS A 164 -7.58 0.54 38.04
CA HIS A 164 -7.97 1.84 38.61
C HIS A 164 -6.76 2.71 38.95
N HIS A 165 -5.57 2.13 39.06
CA HIS A 165 -4.32 2.85 39.27
C HIS A 165 -3.50 3.03 37.99
N ASN A 166 -4.02 2.59 36.83
CA ASN A 166 -3.36 2.69 35.53
C ASN A 166 -4.37 3.13 34.45
N ARG A 167 -4.00 4.05 33.57
CA ARG A 167 -4.92 4.49 32.49
C ARG A 167 -5.26 3.34 31.54
N LEU A 168 -6.49 3.25 31.04
CA LEU A 168 -6.88 2.26 30.03
C LEU A 168 -7.29 2.98 28.74
N HIS A 169 -6.58 2.69 27.65
CA HIS A 169 -6.83 3.26 26.33
C HIS A 169 -7.26 2.17 25.36
N PHE A 170 -8.53 2.19 24.95
CA PHE A 170 -9.10 1.24 24.01
C PHE A 170 -9.19 1.87 22.62
N GLN A 171 -8.19 1.58 21.78
CA GLN A 171 -8.06 2.08 20.42
C GLN A 171 -8.76 1.16 19.42
N GLY A 172 -9.51 1.75 18.49
CA GLY A 172 -10.07 1.03 17.34
C GLY A 172 -10.13 1.93 16.10
N TYR A 173 -10.71 1.41 15.02
CA TYR A 173 -10.91 2.17 13.77
C TYR A 173 -12.39 2.48 13.48
N ARG A 174 -13.33 1.96 14.29
CA ARG A 174 -14.79 2.11 14.09
C ARG A 174 -15.49 2.50 15.39
N ASN A 175 -16.22 3.61 15.36
CA ASN A 175 -16.94 4.13 16.53
C ASN A 175 -18.04 3.18 17.04
N ASN A 176 -18.80 2.54 16.16
CA ASN A 176 -19.90 1.66 16.57
C ASN A 176 -19.42 0.45 17.40
N LEU A 177 -18.29 -0.15 17.00
CA LEU A 177 -17.70 -1.26 17.76
C LEU A 177 -17.19 -0.79 19.14
N LEU A 178 -16.56 0.39 19.19
CA LEU A 178 -16.09 0.96 20.44
C LEU A 178 -17.25 1.33 21.38
N LEU A 179 -18.36 1.83 20.86
CA LEU A 179 -19.58 2.09 21.64
C LEU A 179 -20.16 0.80 22.23
N GLN A 180 -20.22 -0.29 21.45
CA GLN A 180 -20.61 -1.61 21.96
C GLN A 180 -19.67 -2.08 23.09
N ASN A 181 -18.36 -1.87 22.94
CA ASN A 181 -17.39 -2.20 23.98
C ASN A 181 -17.64 -1.37 25.26
N CYS A 182 -17.89 -0.06 25.15
CA CYS A 182 -18.23 0.82 26.27
C CYS A 182 -19.50 0.39 27.01
N GLU A 183 -20.55 -0.02 26.29
CA GLU A 183 -21.78 -0.56 26.91
C GLU A 183 -21.49 -1.84 27.70
N SER A 184 -20.54 -2.64 27.23
CA SER A 184 -20.20 -3.92 27.84
C SER A 184 -19.18 -3.84 28.98
N ILE A 185 -18.29 -2.84 29.01
CA ILE A 185 -17.20 -2.69 29.98
C ILE A 185 -17.51 -1.49 30.89
N PRO A 186 -17.97 -1.70 32.13
CA PRO A 186 -18.33 -0.61 33.03
C PRO A 186 -17.12 0.29 33.30
N GLY A 187 -17.28 1.61 33.17
CA GLY A 187 -16.23 2.61 33.39
C GLY A 187 -15.46 3.00 32.12
N LEU A 188 -15.55 2.22 31.03
CA LEU A 188 -14.98 2.58 29.74
C LEU A 188 -15.89 3.58 29.01
N ILE A 189 -15.39 4.78 28.74
CA ILE A 189 -16.17 5.88 28.18
C ILE A 189 -15.69 6.22 26.77
N HIS A 190 -16.62 6.35 25.82
CA HIS A 190 -16.29 6.71 24.45
C HIS A 190 -15.99 8.21 24.31
N ILE A 191 -14.97 8.56 23.52
CA ILE A 191 -14.49 9.96 23.41
C ILE A 191 -15.51 10.99 22.94
N HIS A 192 -16.56 10.56 22.23
CA HIS A 192 -17.66 11.44 21.81
C HIS A 192 -18.53 11.94 22.98
N GLN A 193 -18.43 11.31 24.15
CA GLN A 193 -19.14 11.74 25.35
C GLN A 193 -18.38 12.83 26.11
N PHE A 194 -17.09 13.02 25.83
CA PHE A 194 -16.31 14.14 26.35
C PHE A 194 -16.54 15.35 25.43
N GLY A 195 -16.99 16.48 26.00
CA GLY A 195 -17.13 17.76 25.29
C GLY A 195 -15.79 18.34 24.83
N GLU A 196 -15.73 19.66 24.60
CA GLU A 196 -14.58 20.30 23.93
C GLU A 196 -13.25 20.30 24.71
N CYS A 197 -13.19 20.12 26.04
CA CYS A 197 -11.99 19.73 26.79
C CYS A 197 -12.28 19.69 28.30
N ASP A 198 -11.72 18.69 28.98
CA ASP A 198 -11.08 18.76 30.33
C ASP A 198 -10.94 17.36 30.97
N TYR A 199 -11.76 16.38 30.58
CA TYR A 199 -11.75 15.04 31.20
C TYR A 199 -10.68 14.08 30.66
N ILE A 200 -10.09 14.34 29.49
CA ILE A 200 -9.09 13.42 28.88
C ILE A 200 -7.81 13.31 29.72
N CYS A 201 -7.49 14.34 30.51
CA CYS A 201 -6.32 14.37 31.37
C CYS A 201 -6.52 13.62 32.71
N ASP A 202 -7.74 13.16 33.00
CA ASP A 202 -8.05 12.44 34.23
C ASP A 202 -7.30 11.09 34.27
N PRO A 203 -6.42 10.87 35.28
CA PRO A 203 -5.66 9.63 35.40
C PRO A 203 -6.53 8.40 35.65
N ASP A 204 -7.76 8.55 36.11
CA ASP A 204 -8.70 7.44 36.35
C ASP A 204 -9.57 7.15 35.10
N LEU A 205 -9.36 7.88 34.00
CA LEU A 205 -10.16 7.72 32.79
C LEU A 205 -9.79 6.46 32.02
N TRP A 206 -10.80 5.62 31.79
CA TRP A 206 -10.76 4.58 30.78
C TRP A 206 -11.43 5.09 29.50
N ALA A 207 -10.63 5.33 28.46
CA ALA A 207 -11.09 5.97 27.23
C ALA A 207 -11.15 4.96 26.08
N ALA A 208 -12.27 4.96 25.34
CA ALA A 208 -12.39 4.28 24.05
C ALA A 208 -12.47 5.30 22.91
N TYR A 209 -11.67 5.12 21.86
CA TYR A 209 -11.64 6.09 20.77
C TYR A 209 -11.18 5.50 19.44
N CYS A 210 -11.79 5.99 18.35
CA CYS A 210 -11.25 5.77 17.02
C CYS A 210 -9.98 6.62 16.83
N LEU A 211 -9.06 6.12 16.01
CA LEU A 211 -7.80 6.81 15.73
C LEU A 211 -7.97 8.21 15.12
N ASP A 212 -9.10 8.54 14.49
CA ASP A 212 -9.40 9.94 14.12
C ASP A 212 -9.34 10.88 15.33
N SER A 213 -9.74 10.42 16.51
CA SER A 213 -9.77 11.24 17.72
C SER A 213 -8.45 11.25 18.50
N ILE A 214 -7.42 10.51 18.06
CA ILE A 214 -6.14 10.43 18.80
C ILE A 214 -5.48 11.81 18.96
N VAL A 215 -5.71 12.74 18.03
CA VAL A 215 -5.13 14.09 18.08
C VAL A 215 -5.66 15.00 19.17
N LYS A 216 -6.68 14.54 19.91
CA LYS A 216 -7.20 15.18 21.13
C LYS A 216 -6.33 14.89 22.36
N PHE A 217 -5.46 13.89 22.31
CA PHE A 217 -4.57 13.49 23.40
C PHE A 217 -3.21 14.20 23.32
N LYS A 218 -2.51 14.21 24.45
CA LYS A 218 -1.10 14.57 24.59
C LYS A 218 -0.26 13.30 24.82
N PRO A 219 1.05 13.31 24.53
CA PRO A 219 1.91 12.15 24.80
C PRO A 219 1.83 11.64 26.25
N GLU A 220 1.80 12.56 27.22
CA GLU A 220 1.75 12.25 28.66
C GLU A 220 0.45 11.53 29.05
N ASP A 221 -0.60 11.61 28.22
CA ASP A 221 -1.85 10.93 28.52
C ASP A 221 -1.74 9.40 28.47
N PHE A 222 -0.66 8.88 27.88
CA PHE A 222 -0.37 7.46 27.75
C PHE A 222 0.60 6.92 28.80
N ASP A 223 1.17 7.77 29.65
CA ASP A 223 2.15 7.36 30.66
C ASP A 223 1.51 6.36 31.64
N ASP A 224 2.24 5.28 31.93
CA ASP A 224 1.84 4.16 32.80
C ASP A 224 0.51 3.48 32.41
N GLY A 225 -0.04 3.75 31.22
CA GLY A 225 -1.31 3.20 30.76
C GLY A 225 -1.21 1.81 30.11
N VAL A 226 -2.34 1.13 30.03
CA VAL A 226 -2.57 -0.06 29.21
C VAL A 226 -3.25 0.37 27.91
N VAL A 227 -2.60 0.12 26.77
CA VAL A 227 -3.17 0.40 25.45
C VAL A 227 -3.67 -0.90 24.83
N VAL A 228 -4.97 -1.03 24.65
CA VAL A 228 -5.59 -2.10 23.87
C VAL A 228 -5.87 -1.59 22.47
N ILE A 229 -5.39 -2.31 21.45
CA ILE A 229 -5.63 -1.98 20.05
C ILE A 229 -6.44 -3.13 19.43
N ASP A 230 -7.74 -2.90 19.25
CA ASP A 230 -8.63 -3.87 18.61
C ASP A 230 -8.63 -3.68 17.09
N GLU A 231 -8.57 -4.80 16.38
CA GLU A 231 -8.31 -4.87 14.94
C GLU A 231 -7.08 -4.05 14.51
N VAL A 232 -5.91 -4.33 15.11
CA VAL A 232 -4.67 -3.57 14.89
C VAL A 232 -4.29 -3.42 13.41
N VAL A 233 -4.57 -4.42 12.57
CA VAL A 233 -4.30 -4.34 11.11
C VAL A 233 -5.18 -3.27 10.48
N SER A 234 -6.46 -3.21 10.85
CA SER A 234 -7.42 -2.21 10.39
C SER A 234 -7.06 -0.82 10.92
N VAL A 235 -6.60 -0.70 12.17
CA VAL A 235 -6.13 0.55 12.78
C VAL A 235 -4.92 1.11 12.01
N ILE A 236 -3.92 0.28 11.71
CA ILE A 236 -2.75 0.70 10.91
C ILE A 236 -3.17 1.12 9.50
N LYS A 237 -4.01 0.34 8.81
CA LYS A 237 -4.53 0.70 7.48
C LYS A 237 -5.27 2.05 7.51
N HIS A 238 -6.07 2.29 8.54
CA HIS A 238 -6.81 3.54 8.73
C HIS A 238 -5.85 4.73 8.92
N LEU A 239 -4.86 4.60 9.80
CA LEU A 239 -3.81 5.60 10.02
C LEU A 239 -3.12 6.01 8.71
N LEU A 240 -2.74 5.02 7.91
CA LEU A 240 -1.92 5.23 6.71
C LEU A 240 -2.72 5.76 5.51
N PHE A 241 -3.98 5.33 5.33
CA PHE A 241 -4.71 5.52 4.07
C PHE A 241 -6.10 6.17 4.18
N ALA A 242 -6.67 6.31 5.37
CA ALA A 242 -8.04 6.83 5.49
C ALA A 242 -8.13 8.26 4.96
N SER A 243 -9.23 8.58 4.30
CA SER A 243 -9.52 9.94 3.80
C SER A 243 -10.47 10.73 4.71
N THR A 244 -10.61 10.28 5.95
CA THR A 244 -11.40 10.89 7.03
C THR A 244 -10.70 12.11 7.62
N GLU A 245 -11.12 12.56 8.81
CA GLU A 245 -10.51 13.70 9.51
C GLU A 245 -9.00 13.51 9.73
N ILE A 246 -8.56 12.27 9.97
CA ILE A 246 -7.14 11.93 10.10
C ILE A 246 -6.28 12.38 8.91
N ALA A 247 -6.85 12.54 7.71
CA ALA A 247 -6.10 13.02 6.56
C ALA A 247 -5.55 14.45 6.72
N LYS A 248 -6.17 15.28 7.56
CA LYS A 248 -5.75 16.66 7.82
C LYS A 248 -4.56 16.75 8.78
N TYR A 249 -4.41 15.76 9.66
CA TYR A 249 -3.44 15.77 10.77
C TYR A 249 -2.70 14.43 10.92
N ARG A 250 -2.57 13.66 9.84
CA ARG A 250 -2.02 12.29 9.85
C ARG A 250 -0.65 12.22 10.50
N GLU A 251 0.21 13.19 10.21
CA GLU A 251 1.54 13.31 10.81
C GLU A 251 1.47 13.36 12.35
N LYS A 252 0.63 14.26 12.90
CA LYS A 252 0.37 14.36 14.34
C LYS A 252 -0.23 13.07 14.90
N ALA A 253 -1.15 12.44 14.18
CA ALA A 253 -1.76 11.18 14.60
C ALA A 253 -0.74 10.03 14.65
N ILE A 254 0.19 9.97 13.68
CA ILE A 254 1.29 9.00 13.68
C ILE A 254 2.19 9.23 14.89
N ASN A 255 2.59 10.48 15.17
CA ASN A 255 3.39 10.81 16.34
C ASN A 255 2.70 10.37 17.64
N LEU A 256 1.43 10.70 17.83
CA LEU A 256 0.70 10.30 19.03
C LEU A 256 0.47 8.79 19.11
N PHE A 257 0.33 8.10 17.98
CA PHE A 257 0.26 6.65 17.95
C PHE A 257 1.59 6.02 18.41
N ILE A 258 2.73 6.52 17.92
CA ILE A 258 4.07 6.12 18.38
C ILE A 258 4.21 6.36 19.88
N GLU A 259 3.86 7.56 20.35
CA GLU A 259 3.95 7.91 21.78
C GLU A 259 3.05 7.02 22.63
N SER A 260 1.84 6.70 22.16
CA SER A 260 0.92 5.80 22.86
C SER A 260 1.52 4.40 23.06
N ILE A 261 2.31 3.91 22.11
CA ILE A 261 2.96 2.61 22.21
C ILE A 261 4.22 2.70 23.09
N LYS A 262 5.01 3.77 22.95
CA LYS A 262 6.27 3.95 23.68
C LYS A 262 6.05 4.21 25.17
N ARG A 263 5.12 5.08 25.52
CA ARG A 263 4.86 5.54 26.89
C ARG A 263 3.96 4.62 27.70
N ALA A 264 3.07 3.89 27.03
CA ALA A 264 2.24 2.89 27.71
C ALA A 264 3.10 1.90 28.49
N ARG A 265 2.59 1.46 29.63
CA ARG A 265 3.17 0.37 30.42
C ARG A 265 3.11 -0.96 29.65
N MET A 266 1.99 -1.20 28.98
CA MET A 266 1.70 -2.44 28.26
C MET A 266 0.85 -2.14 27.03
N VAL A 267 1.05 -2.91 25.95
CA VAL A 267 0.26 -2.81 24.72
C VAL A 267 -0.32 -4.18 24.35
N ILE A 268 -1.61 -4.26 24.07
CA ILE A 268 -2.29 -5.50 23.70
C ILE A 268 -2.98 -5.32 22.34
N CYS A 269 -2.47 -6.00 21.33
CA CYS A 269 -2.97 -5.97 19.97
C CYS A 269 -3.83 -7.20 19.69
N LEU A 270 -5.10 -6.99 19.32
CA LEU A 270 -6.05 -8.05 18.99
C LEU A 270 -6.38 -8.00 17.49
N ASP A 271 -6.30 -9.14 16.78
CA ASP A 271 -6.75 -9.21 15.39
C ASP A 271 -7.07 -10.65 14.93
N GLY A 272 -7.98 -10.80 13.97
CA GLY A 272 -8.20 -12.09 13.28
C GLY A 272 -7.22 -12.33 12.13
N ASN A 273 -6.66 -11.25 11.57
CA ASN A 273 -5.77 -11.23 10.42
C ASN A 273 -4.35 -10.77 10.82
N MET A 274 -3.99 -10.94 12.09
CA MET A 274 -2.63 -10.65 12.57
C MET A 274 -1.60 -11.36 11.69
N ALA A 275 -0.49 -10.67 11.39
CA ALA A 275 0.56 -11.17 10.53
C ALA A 275 1.94 -10.66 10.98
N ASP A 276 3.01 -11.33 10.55
CA ASP A 276 4.39 -11.07 10.98
C ASP A 276 4.87 -9.66 10.65
N TRP A 277 4.34 -9.05 9.58
CA TRP A 277 4.68 -7.68 9.23
C TRP A 277 4.19 -6.67 10.28
N VAL A 278 3.10 -6.97 11.00
CA VAL A 278 2.59 -6.12 12.09
C VAL A 278 3.57 -6.15 13.25
N VAL A 279 4.05 -7.34 13.63
CA VAL A 279 5.04 -7.51 14.70
C VAL A 279 6.31 -6.74 14.36
N LYS A 280 6.86 -6.95 13.15
CA LYS A 280 8.03 -6.22 12.65
C LYS A 280 7.86 -4.71 12.62
N PHE A 281 6.65 -4.25 12.29
CA PHE A 281 6.31 -2.84 12.32
C PHE A 281 6.41 -2.27 13.75
N PHE A 282 5.85 -2.94 14.76
CA PHE A 282 5.98 -2.50 16.15
C PHE A 282 7.42 -2.63 16.70
N GLU A 283 8.16 -3.68 16.32
CA GLU A 283 9.60 -3.81 16.65
C GLU A 283 10.40 -2.60 16.18
N SER A 284 10.10 -2.11 14.98
CA SER A 284 10.79 -0.95 14.39
C SER A 284 10.50 0.38 15.11
N ILE A 285 9.48 0.45 15.97
CA ILE A 285 9.20 1.63 16.80
C ILE A 285 10.20 1.74 17.97
N GLN A 286 10.93 0.65 18.29
CA GLN A 286 11.98 0.60 19.34
C GLN A 286 11.49 1.06 20.72
N THR A 287 10.49 0.36 21.24
CA THR A 287 9.83 0.70 22.50
C THR A 287 10.62 0.29 23.74
N GLY A 288 11.61 -0.61 23.59
CA GLY A 288 12.31 -1.27 24.70
C GLY A 288 11.47 -2.32 25.46
N LYS A 289 10.23 -2.58 25.00
CA LYS A 289 9.33 -3.60 25.57
C LYS A 289 9.62 -4.97 24.98
N GLY A 290 9.38 -6.03 25.76
CA GLY A 290 9.38 -7.39 25.21
C GLY A 290 8.14 -7.65 24.36
N ILE A 291 8.18 -8.69 23.52
CA ILE A 291 7.10 -9.05 22.61
C ILE A 291 6.66 -10.48 22.89
N VAL A 292 5.35 -10.70 22.93
CA VAL A 292 4.73 -12.02 23.04
C VAL A 292 3.74 -12.20 21.89
N THR A 293 3.89 -13.27 21.13
CA THR A 293 2.98 -13.61 20.01
C THR A 293 2.15 -14.84 20.34
N ILE A 294 0.83 -14.71 20.24
CA ILE A 294 -0.14 -15.75 20.59
C ILE A 294 -1.05 -16.00 19.40
N GLU A 295 -1.22 -17.26 19.00
CA GLU A 295 -2.15 -17.67 17.96
C GLU A 295 -3.12 -18.73 18.49
N ASN A 296 -4.41 -18.44 18.40
CA ASN A 296 -5.45 -19.45 18.56
C ASN A 296 -5.77 -20.08 17.20
N ASN A 297 -5.34 -21.32 17.00
CA ASN A 297 -5.50 -22.09 15.76
C ASN A 297 -6.86 -22.78 15.63
N TYR A 298 -7.78 -22.54 16.56
CA TYR A 298 -9.11 -23.14 16.48
C TYR A 298 -9.86 -22.70 15.23
N GLN A 299 -10.23 -23.67 14.40
CA GLN A 299 -11.06 -23.47 13.23
C GLN A 299 -12.48 -23.87 13.56
N THR A 300 -13.40 -22.90 13.58
CA THR A 300 -14.83 -23.16 13.61
C THR A 300 -15.26 -23.87 12.33
N GLU A 301 -16.16 -24.84 12.44
CA GLU A 301 -16.86 -25.40 11.28
C GLU A 301 -17.46 -24.26 10.43
N ARG A 302 -17.38 -24.41 9.10
CA ARG A 302 -17.87 -23.44 8.14
C ARG A 302 -18.93 -24.09 7.26
N SER A 303 -19.91 -23.29 6.85
CA SER A 303 -20.89 -23.71 5.87
C SER A 303 -20.25 -24.09 4.54
N GLU A 304 -21.00 -24.84 3.74
CA GLU A 304 -20.68 -25.02 2.33
C GLU A 304 -20.70 -23.67 1.61
N LEU A 305 -19.71 -23.48 0.73
CA LEU A 305 -19.56 -22.29 -0.09
C LEU A 305 -19.62 -22.70 -1.55
N PHE A 306 -20.77 -22.40 -2.15
CA PHE A 306 -21.05 -22.61 -3.55
C PHE A 306 -20.46 -21.45 -4.38
N TRP A 307 -19.47 -21.76 -5.20
CA TRP A 307 -18.72 -20.81 -5.99
C TRP A 307 -19.30 -20.69 -7.40
N LEU A 308 -19.74 -19.49 -7.78
CA LEU A 308 -20.24 -19.20 -9.12
C LEU A 308 -19.10 -18.70 -10.02
N THR A 309 -18.79 -19.48 -11.04
CA THR A 309 -17.67 -19.25 -11.96
C THR A 309 -17.88 -18.06 -12.90
N GLY A 310 -19.15 -17.75 -13.20
CA GLY A 310 -19.57 -16.65 -14.06
C GLY A 310 -20.94 -16.93 -14.69
N GLY A 311 -21.23 -16.23 -15.79
CA GLY A 311 -22.42 -16.45 -16.61
C GLY A 311 -22.05 -16.83 -18.04
N LEU A 312 -22.98 -17.43 -18.76
CA LEU A 312 -22.82 -17.73 -20.18
C LEU A 312 -23.27 -16.54 -21.03
N ASN A 313 -22.47 -16.17 -22.03
CA ASN A 313 -22.90 -15.19 -23.03
C ASN A 313 -23.86 -15.84 -24.05
N LYS A 314 -24.44 -15.03 -24.96
CA LYS A 314 -25.37 -15.53 -26.00
C LYS A 314 -24.79 -16.58 -26.97
N LYS A 315 -23.47 -16.85 -26.90
CA LYS A 315 -22.78 -17.88 -27.68
C LYS A 315 -22.43 -19.13 -26.84
N GLY A 316 -22.87 -19.19 -25.58
CA GLY A 316 -22.51 -20.26 -24.66
C GLY A 316 -21.07 -20.17 -24.13
N GLU A 317 -20.37 -19.05 -24.32
CA GLU A 317 -19.01 -18.89 -23.80
C GLU A 317 -19.06 -18.34 -22.37
N LEU A 318 -18.22 -18.90 -21.49
CA LEU A 318 -18.08 -18.43 -20.11
C LEU A 318 -17.61 -16.97 -20.07
N SER A 319 -18.37 -16.13 -19.39
CA SER A 319 -17.98 -14.80 -18.96
C SER A 319 -17.73 -14.82 -17.45
N PRO A 320 -16.46 -14.94 -17.01
CA PRO A 320 -16.17 -15.12 -15.59
C PRO A 320 -16.65 -13.91 -14.77
N ASN A 321 -16.59 -12.71 -15.36
CA ASN A 321 -17.01 -11.47 -14.73
C ASN A 321 -18.52 -11.16 -14.85
N ASP A 322 -19.33 -12.10 -15.33
CA ASP A 322 -20.78 -11.95 -15.28
C ASP A 322 -21.36 -12.48 -13.97
N TYR A 323 -21.91 -11.56 -13.17
CA TYR A 323 -22.53 -11.81 -11.87
C TYR A 323 -24.04 -11.98 -11.94
N LYS A 324 -24.66 -11.71 -13.11
CA LYS A 324 -26.11 -11.73 -13.27
C LYS A 324 -26.77 -13.07 -12.90
N PRO A 325 -26.14 -14.25 -13.11
CA PRO A 325 -26.70 -15.50 -12.60
C PRO A 325 -26.90 -15.54 -11.07
N LEU A 326 -26.05 -14.82 -10.31
CA LEU A 326 -26.25 -14.68 -8.87
C LEU A 326 -27.45 -13.78 -8.57
N ILE A 327 -27.66 -12.72 -9.37
CA ILE A 327 -28.83 -11.84 -9.26
C ILE A 327 -30.11 -12.61 -9.54
N ASP A 328 -30.14 -13.45 -10.57
CA ASP A 328 -31.29 -14.31 -10.88
C ASP A 328 -31.62 -15.24 -9.70
N ARG A 329 -30.59 -15.81 -9.07
CA ARG A 329 -30.77 -16.61 -7.86
C ARG A 329 -31.32 -15.77 -6.70
N ILE A 330 -30.90 -14.53 -6.52
CA ILE A 330 -31.42 -13.67 -5.44
C ILE A 330 -32.90 -13.33 -5.66
N LEU A 331 -33.26 -13.00 -6.91
CA LEU A 331 -34.58 -12.49 -7.29
C LEU A 331 -35.59 -13.60 -7.64
N ASN A 332 -35.18 -14.88 -7.65
CA ASN A 332 -36.08 -15.98 -8.01
C ASN A 332 -37.30 -16.02 -7.06
N PRO A 333 -38.53 -15.84 -7.57
CA PRO A 333 -39.73 -15.84 -6.74
C PRO A 333 -40.01 -17.19 -6.08
N GLU A 334 -39.51 -18.30 -6.64
CA GLU A 334 -39.68 -19.65 -6.10
C GLU A 334 -38.81 -19.93 -4.87
N ASN A 335 -37.83 -19.07 -4.57
CA ASN A 335 -37.02 -19.26 -3.38
C ASN A 335 -37.86 -18.99 -2.13
N LEU A 336 -38.05 -20.01 -1.30
CA LEU A 336 -38.75 -19.93 -0.02
C LEU A 336 -37.79 -19.63 1.15
N GLY A 337 -38.33 -19.12 2.26
CA GLY A 337 -37.58 -18.79 3.49
C GLY A 337 -36.90 -17.42 3.48
N SER A 338 -36.27 -17.03 4.58
CA SER A 338 -35.51 -15.76 4.68
C SER A 338 -34.11 -15.92 4.11
N LYS A 339 -33.52 -14.87 3.52
CA LYS A 339 -32.17 -14.90 2.92
C LYS A 339 -31.32 -13.73 3.38
N ALA A 340 -30.01 -13.90 3.30
CA ALA A 340 -29.05 -12.83 3.49
C ALA A 340 -28.35 -12.49 2.15
N VAL A 341 -28.01 -11.23 1.95
CA VAL A 341 -27.26 -10.73 0.80
C VAL A 341 -26.17 -9.78 1.29
N THR A 342 -24.92 -10.06 0.95
CA THR A 342 -23.79 -9.15 1.21
C THR A 342 -23.12 -8.69 -0.07
N SER A 343 -22.72 -7.42 -0.12
CA SER A 343 -21.94 -6.89 -1.24
C SER A 343 -21.03 -5.74 -0.83
N ASP A 344 -19.91 -5.59 -1.53
CA ASP A 344 -19.02 -4.42 -1.44
C ASP A 344 -19.46 -3.25 -2.35
N SER A 345 -20.64 -3.37 -2.99
CA SER A 345 -21.25 -2.29 -3.77
C SER A 345 -22.59 -1.87 -3.18
N GLN A 346 -22.63 -0.66 -2.60
CA GLN A 346 -23.87 -0.04 -2.12
C GLN A 346 -24.94 0.04 -3.22
N THR A 347 -24.58 0.49 -4.42
CA THR A 347 -25.51 0.57 -5.55
C THR A 347 -26.09 -0.80 -5.94
N ALA A 348 -25.31 -1.88 -5.81
CA ALA A 348 -25.85 -3.22 -6.06
C ALA A 348 -26.90 -3.59 -5.02
N LEU A 349 -26.63 -3.34 -3.73
CA LEU A 349 -27.59 -3.60 -2.66
C LEU A 349 -28.86 -2.74 -2.81
N GLU A 350 -28.73 -1.45 -3.13
CA GLU A 350 -29.88 -0.56 -3.40
C GLU A 350 -30.74 -1.09 -4.56
N THR A 351 -30.10 -1.57 -5.64
CA THR A 351 -30.82 -2.13 -6.80
C THR A 351 -31.57 -3.40 -6.43
N ILE A 352 -30.92 -4.32 -5.71
CA ILE A 352 -31.53 -5.57 -5.26
C ILE A 352 -32.69 -5.27 -4.29
N ASP A 353 -32.47 -4.39 -3.32
CA ASP A 353 -33.47 -3.97 -2.33
C ASP A 353 -34.72 -3.38 -2.99
N SER A 354 -34.55 -2.51 -3.99
CA SER A 354 -35.65 -1.93 -4.75
C SER A 354 -36.45 -3.00 -5.51
N LEU A 355 -35.79 -3.91 -6.22
CA LEU A 355 -36.45 -4.99 -6.96
C LEU A 355 -37.21 -5.94 -6.04
N LEU A 356 -36.61 -6.32 -4.91
CA LEU A 356 -37.24 -7.18 -3.91
C LEU A 356 -38.47 -6.50 -3.29
N THR A 357 -38.36 -5.23 -2.93
CA THR A 357 -39.48 -4.45 -2.38
C THR A 357 -40.60 -4.27 -3.40
N LYS A 358 -40.28 -3.98 -4.66
CA LYS A 358 -41.24 -3.92 -5.78
C LYS A 358 -41.95 -5.26 -6.01
N SER A 359 -41.29 -6.38 -5.70
CA SER A 359 -41.90 -7.73 -5.73
C SER A 359 -42.69 -8.11 -4.46
N GLY A 360 -42.82 -7.18 -3.49
CA GLY A 360 -43.57 -7.37 -2.25
C GLY A 360 -42.80 -8.07 -1.13
N LYS A 361 -41.47 -8.18 -1.21
CA LYS A 361 -40.64 -8.76 -0.15
C LYS A 361 -40.34 -7.75 0.94
N ILE A 362 -40.26 -8.23 2.18
CA ILE A 362 -39.85 -7.44 3.35
C ILE A 362 -38.33 -7.47 3.47
N THR A 363 -37.69 -6.31 3.33
CA THR A 363 -36.22 -6.20 3.36
C THR A 363 -35.75 -5.38 4.57
N LEU A 364 -34.55 -5.71 5.07
CA LEU A 364 -33.77 -4.85 5.96
C LEU A 364 -32.41 -4.61 5.33
N ARG A 365 -32.12 -3.37 4.92
CA ARG A 365 -30.84 -2.98 4.31
C ARG A 365 -29.95 -2.24 5.32
N ILE A 366 -28.68 -2.62 5.40
CA ILE A 366 -27.66 -2.04 6.29
C ILE A 366 -26.47 -1.56 5.47
N ASP A 367 -26.39 -0.25 5.24
CA ASP A 367 -25.28 0.41 4.58
C ASP A 367 -25.08 1.83 5.15
N SER A 368 -24.18 2.63 4.56
CA SER A 368 -23.88 3.99 5.04
C SER A 368 -25.05 4.98 4.91
N LYS A 369 -26.12 4.64 4.20
CA LYS A 369 -27.34 5.45 4.10
C LYS A 369 -28.40 5.01 5.11
N THR A 370 -28.42 3.75 5.51
CA THR A 370 -29.43 3.23 6.45
C THR A 370 -28.92 3.05 7.87
N SER A 371 -27.60 3.10 8.12
CA SER A 371 -26.99 2.90 9.45
C SER A 371 -27.49 3.86 10.52
N GLY A 372 -27.92 5.07 10.14
CA GLY A 372 -28.49 6.05 11.06
C GLY A 372 -29.94 5.79 11.46
N MET A 373 -30.65 4.88 10.78
CA MET A 373 -32.08 4.61 11.01
C MET A 373 -32.31 3.84 12.31
N GLU A 374 -33.36 4.20 13.04
CA GLU A 374 -33.67 3.60 14.35
C GLU A 374 -33.91 2.09 14.26
N VAL A 375 -34.56 1.63 13.18
CA VAL A 375 -34.78 0.20 12.93
C VAL A 375 -33.47 -0.58 12.78
N VAL A 376 -32.45 0.02 12.15
CA VAL A 376 -31.14 -0.61 11.97
C VAL A 376 -30.37 -0.63 13.28
N LYS A 377 -30.42 0.46 14.07
CA LYS A 377 -29.82 0.49 15.40
C LYS A 377 -30.44 -0.56 16.33
N ALA A 378 -31.77 -0.67 16.32
CA ALA A 378 -32.50 -1.68 17.09
C ALA A 378 -32.14 -3.11 16.67
N PHE A 379 -31.99 -3.35 15.37
CA PHE A 379 -31.52 -4.65 14.87
C PHE A 379 -30.09 -4.94 15.32
N LEU A 380 -29.15 -4.00 15.16
CA LEU A 380 -27.73 -4.19 15.52
C LEU A 380 -27.51 -4.42 17.02
N ALA A 381 -28.39 -3.91 17.88
CA ALA A 381 -28.32 -4.12 19.33
C ALA A 381 -28.54 -5.59 19.72
N ASN A 382 -29.47 -6.30 19.06
CA ASN A 382 -29.71 -7.72 19.27
C ASN A 382 -30.35 -8.38 18.02
N PRO A 383 -29.54 -8.77 17.02
CA PRO A 383 -30.05 -9.31 15.75
C PRO A 383 -30.97 -10.52 15.92
N THR A 384 -30.62 -11.44 16.83
CA THR A 384 -31.38 -12.68 17.06
C THR A 384 -32.78 -12.39 17.60
N GLN A 385 -32.90 -11.54 18.62
CA GLN A 385 -34.21 -11.20 19.19
C GLN A 385 -35.02 -10.36 18.20
N TRP A 386 -34.37 -9.42 17.51
CA TRP A 386 -35.05 -8.56 16.55
C TRP A 386 -35.66 -9.35 15.40
N LEU A 387 -34.93 -10.29 14.79
CA LEU A 387 -35.41 -11.12 13.67
C LEU A 387 -36.56 -12.06 14.06
N ARG A 388 -36.60 -12.51 15.31
CA ARG A 388 -37.71 -13.32 15.84
C ARG A 388 -38.99 -12.50 15.98
N ASN A 389 -38.86 -11.23 16.38
CA ASN A 389 -40.00 -10.33 16.56
C ASN A 389 -40.43 -9.66 15.25
N ASN A 390 -39.51 -9.49 14.31
CA ASN A 390 -39.71 -8.80 13.04
C ASN A 390 -39.18 -9.70 11.90
N PRO A 391 -39.98 -10.69 11.46
CA PRO A 391 -39.56 -11.57 10.37
C PRO A 391 -39.40 -10.77 9.07
N ILE A 392 -38.29 -10.99 8.39
CA ILE A 392 -37.95 -10.37 7.10
C ILE A 392 -37.72 -11.46 6.05
N ASP A 393 -37.95 -11.13 4.78
CA ASP A 393 -37.58 -12.01 3.67
C ASP A 393 -36.09 -11.90 3.34
N TYR A 394 -35.52 -10.70 3.41
CA TYR A 394 -34.12 -10.46 3.04
C TYR A 394 -33.39 -9.50 4.00
N LEU A 395 -32.23 -9.92 4.48
CA LEU A 395 -31.22 -9.05 5.11
C LEU A 395 -30.17 -8.67 4.07
N LEU A 396 -30.01 -7.37 3.77
CA LEU A 396 -29.00 -6.87 2.85
C LEU A 396 -27.97 -6.05 3.63
N TYR A 397 -26.67 -6.31 3.47
CA TYR A 397 -25.66 -5.56 4.21
C TYR A 397 -24.35 -5.32 3.45
N SER A 398 -23.79 -4.13 3.64
CA SER A 398 -22.51 -3.68 3.06
C SER A 398 -21.37 -3.71 4.09
N PRO A 399 -20.14 -3.32 3.73
CA PRO A 399 -19.03 -3.23 4.68
C PRO A 399 -19.25 -2.20 5.80
N THR A 400 -20.27 -1.34 5.71
CA THR A 400 -20.70 -0.53 6.86
C THR A 400 -21.10 -1.40 8.05
N ALA A 401 -21.57 -2.62 7.80
CA ALA A 401 -21.87 -3.62 8.82
C ALA A 401 -20.66 -4.47 9.23
N GLU A 402 -19.48 -4.29 8.61
CA GLU A 402 -18.26 -5.07 8.88
C GLU A 402 -17.86 -4.97 10.34
N SER A 403 -18.10 -3.85 11.02
CA SER A 403 -17.89 -3.69 12.45
C SER A 403 -19.24 -3.52 13.15
N GLY A 404 -19.68 -4.52 13.92
CA GLY A 404 -20.89 -4.43 14.76
C GLY A 404 -22.06 -5.31 14.32
N LEU A 405 -22.05 -5.92 13.13
CA LEU A 405 -23.02 -6.96 12.76
C LEU A 405 -22.51 -8.33 13.20
N ASP A 406 -23.27 -9.00 14.07
CA ASP A 406 -23.05 -10.39 14.42
C ASP A 406 -24.41 -11.10 14.43
N VAL A 407 -24.62 -12.04 13.50
CA VAL A 407 -25.93 -12.68 13.30
C VAL A 407 -25.82 -14.17 13.65
N PRO A 408 -25.98 -14.53 14.94
CA PRO A 408 -25.80 -15.89 15.43
C PRO A 408 -27.08 -16.75 15.35
N ILE A 409 -28.20 -16.21 14.89
CA ILE A 409 -29.45 -16.97 14.75
C ILE A 409 -29.24 -18.17 13.81
N VAL A 410 -29.72 -19.34 14.23
CA VAL A 410 -29.60 -20.63 13.52
C VAL A 410 -30.94 -21.00 12.88
N ASP A 411 -30.90 -21.68 11.73
CA ASP A 411 -32.05 -22.18 10.97
C ASP A 411 -33.05 -21.08 10.54
N TYR A 412 -32.57 -19.83 10.41
CA TYR A 412 -33.38 -18.70 9.96
C TYR A 412 -33.20 -18.40 8.47
N PHE A 413 -31.94 -18.29 8.03
CA PHE A 413 -31.61 -17.99 6.64
C PHE A 413 -31.45 -19.28 5.83
N THR A 414 -32.21 -19.43 4.75
CA THR A 414 -32.13 -20.59 3.85
C THR A 414 -30.98 -20.48 2.84
N ALA A 415 -30.48 -19.26 2.60
CA ALA A 415 -29.33 -19.00 1.76
C ALA A 415 -28.67 -17.65 2.11
N HIS A 416 -27.36 -17.57 1.88
CA HIS A 416 -26.60 -16.33 1.95
C HIS A 416 -25.89 -16.07 0.62
N TYR A 417 -26.27 -15.00 -0.08
CA TYR A 417 -25.69 -14.60 -1.36
C TYR A 417 -24.61 -13.53 -1.17
N CYS A 418 -23.43 -13.79 -1.71
CA CYS A 418 -22.23 -12.99 -1.52
C CYS A 418 -21.73 -12.45 -2.87
N LEU A 419 -21.79 -11.13 -3.06
CA LEU A 419 -21.52 -10.46 -4.34
C LEU A 419 -20.38 -9.43 -4.20
N PHE A 420 -19.18 -9.74 -4.68
CA PHE A 420 -18.01 -8.87 -4.52
C PHE A 420 -17.37 -8.40 -5.82
N PHE A 421 -17.17 -7.08 -5.96
CA PHE A 421 -16.60 -6.43 -7.14
C PHE A 421 -15.11 -6.10 -7.00
N GLY A 422 -14.49 -6.44 -5.87
CA GLY A 422 -13.08 -6.20 -5.59
C GLY A 422 -12.80 -4.78 -5.07
N VAL A 423 -13.77 -4.20 -4.34
CA VAL A 423 -13.62 -2.92 -3.64
C VAL A 423 -12.90 -3.14 -2.31
N LEU A 424 -13.30 -4.19 -1.59
CA LEU A 424 -12.65 -4.65 -0.36
C LEU A 424 -11.39 -5.47 -0.66
N ASP A 425 -10.50 -5.55 0.34
CA ASP A 425 -9.43 -6.55 0.33
C ASP A 425 -9.96 -7.95 0.66
N VAL A 426 -9.14 -8.96 0.40
CA VAL A 426 -9.54 -10.36 0.52
C VAL A 426 -9.98 -10.73 1.94
N ASP A 427 -9.27 -10.23 2.96
CA ASP A 427 -9.57 -10.60 4.34
C ASP A 427 -10.87 -9.92 4.80
N SER A 428 -11.07 -8.63 4.52
CA SER A 428 -12.35 -7.94 4.77
C SER A 428 -13.54 -8.62 4.08
N THR A 429 -13.33 -9.15 2.86
CA THR A 429 -14.34 -9.92 2.14
C THR A 429 -14.75 -11.19 2.90
N LEU A 430 -13.78 -11.93 3.43
CA LEU A 430 -14.06 -13.13 4.24
C LEU A 430 -14.75 -12.78 5.56
N GLN A 431 -14.38 -11.65 6.17
CA GLN A 431 -15.07 -11.17 7.37
C GLN A 431 -16.55 -10.90 7.11
N GLN A 432 -16.90 -10.32 5.95
CA GLN A 432 -18.29 -10.10 5.53
C GLN A 432 -19.07 -11.40 5.32
N ILE A 433 -18.46 -12.39 4.66
CA ILE A 433 -19.06 -13.71 4.42
C ILE A 433 -19.38 -14.42 5.74
N ALA A 434 -18.54 -14.22 6.75
CA ALA A 434 -18.62 -14.84 8.07
C ALA A 434 -19.61 -14.18 9.05
N ARG A 435 -20.30 -13.09 8.67
CA ARG A 435 -21.26 -12.38 9.56
C ARG A 435 -22.53 -13.18 9.85
N ILE A 436 -23.01 -13.93 8.85
CA ILE A 436 -24.02 -14.97 9.05
C ILE A 436 -23.31 -16.20 9.61
N ARG A 437 -23.52 -16.47 10.90
CA ARG A 437 -22.76 -17.49 11.66
C ARG A 437 -23.29 -18.91 11.49
N ASP A 438 -24.54 -19.04 11.09
CA ASP A 438 -25.17 -20.34 10.87
C ASP A 438 -24.37 -21.18 9.88
N VAL A 439 -23.87 -22.33 10.35
CA VAL A 439 -23.07 -23.28 9.56
C VAL A 439 -23.94 -24.07 8.60
N ASN A 440 -25.24 -24.18 8.85
CA ASN A 440 -26.19 -24.88 7.98
C ASN A 440 -26.69 -23.99 6.83
N CYS A 441 -26.47 -22.68 6.91
CA CYS A 441 -26.87 -21.74 5.86
C CYS A 441 -25.90 -21.83 4.67
N PRO A 442 -26.29 -22.37 3.50
CA PRO A 442 -25.43 -22.43 2.33
C PRO A 442 -25.08 -21.03 1.83
N LYS A 443 -23.79 -20.83 1.47
CA LYS A 443 -23.29 -19.54 0.98
C LYS A 443 -23.02 -19.62 -0.52
N TYR A 444 -23.57 -18.69 -1.30
CA TYR A 444 -23.38 -18.60 -2.74
C TYR A 444 -22.50 -17.39 -3.06
N LEU A 445 -21.29 -17.62 -3.55
CA LEU A 445 -20.29 -16.58 -3.75
C LEU A 445 -20.01 -16.35 -5.23
N TRP A 446 -20.14 -15.09 -5.66
CA TRP A 446 -19.50 -14.58 -6.86
C TRP A 446 -18.54 -13.47 -6.48
N ALA A 447 -17.32 -13.51 -7.03
CA ALA A 447 -16.36 -12.42 -6.90
C ALA A 447 -15.69 -12.13 -8.24
N ARG A 448 -15.47 -10.84 -8.54
CA ARG A 448 -14.82 -10.40 -9.77
C ARG A 448 -13.41 -10.99 -9.92
N GLU A 449 -13.00 -11.31 -11.15
CA GLU A 449 -11.71 -11.95 -11.41
C GLU A 449 -10.53 -11.03 -11.06
N TRP A 450 -10.60 -9.79 -11.52
CA TRP A 450 -9.67 -8.70 -11.19
C TRP A 450 -10.46 -7.42 -10.91
N SER A 451 -9.95 -6.62 -9.98
CA SER A 451 -10.53 -5.31 -9.70
C SER A 451 -9.95 -4.24 -10.64
N THR A 452 -10.70 -3.17 -10.84
CA THR A 452 -10.24 -2.01 -11.61
C THR A 452 -9.59 -1.01 -10.66
N SER A 453 -8.40 -0.50 -11.02
CA SER A 453 -7.64 0.44 -10.18
C SER A 453 -7.35 1.75 -10.91
N LEU A 454 -7.53 2.86 -10.19
CA LEU A 454 -7.16 4.22 -10.55
C LEU A 454 -5.69 4.55 -10.23
N GLU A 455 -4.93 3.66 -9.60
CA GLU A 455 -3.53 3.90 -9.24
C GLU A 455 -2.61 3.82 -10.47
N ASP A 456 -1.67 4.77 -10.52
CA ASP A 456 -0.78 4.98 -11.67
C ASP A 456 0.25 3.87 -11.84
N PHE A 457 0.74 3.32 -10.74
CA PHE A 457 1.79 2.31 -10.73
C PHE A 457 1.39 1.12 -9.87
N LYS A 458 1.39 -0.08 -10.46
CA LYS A 458 0.69 -1.26 -9.93
C LYS A 458 1.64 -2.40 -9.57
N SER A 459 2.80 -2.08 -9.00
CA SER A 459 3.75 -3.13 -8.61
C SER A 459 3.25 -3.86 -7.35
N PRO A 460 3.25 -5.21 -7.35
CA PRO A 460 3.01 -6.01 -6.15
C PRO A 460 4.28 -6.20 -5.30
N ILE A 461 5.26 -5.29 -5.41
CA ILE A 461 6.56 -5.38 -4.72
C ILE A 461 6.83 -4.04 -4.02
N ALA A 462 6.87 -4.07 -2.69
CA ALA A 462 6.96 -2.88 -1.84
C ALA A 462 8.22 -2.05 -2.12
N GLU A 463 9.37 -2.69 -2.30
CA GLU A 463 10.65 -2.02 -2.56
C GLU A 463 10.64 -1.28 -3.90
N VAL A 464 9.91 -1.81 -4.88
CA VAL A 464 9.74 -1.16 -6.19
C VAL A 464 8.83 0.07 -6.04
N LEU A 465 7.77 -0.02 -5.25
CA LEU A 465 6.88 1.13 -4.97
C LEU A 465 7.65 2.25 -4.26
N ALA A 466 8.38 1.92 -3.19
CA ALA A 466 9.20 2.89 -2.44
C ALA A 466 10.24 3.56 -3.33
N ARG A 467 10.98 2.78 -4.14
CA ARG A 467 11.94 3.33 -5.09
C ARG A 467 11.28 4.25 -6.12
N VAL A 468 10.15 3.84 -6.70
CA VAL A 468 9.46 4.67 -7.71
C VAL A 468 8.92 5.96 -7.10
N ALA A 469 8.40 5.92 -5.87
CA ALA A 469 7.95 7.11 -5.15
C ALA A 469 9.12 8.10 -4.93
N ASN A 470 10.25 7.61 -4.43
CA ASN A 470 11.46 8.42 -4.21
C ASN A 470 12.04 8.98 -5.52
N GLU A 471 12.11 8.17 -6.58
CA GLU A 471 12.59 8.62 -7.88
C GLU A 471 11.67 9.68 -8.50
N ARG A 472 10.35 9.53 -8.37
CA ARG A 472 9.37 10.54 -8.82
C ARG A 472 9.50 11.83 -8.05
N LEU A 473 9.58 11.75 -6.71
CA LEU A 473 9.76 12.93 -5.86
C LEU A 473 11.01 13.72 -6.28
N ASN A 474 12.15 13.05 -6.42
CA ASN A 474 13.38 13.69 -6.86
C ASN A 474 13.25 14.36 -8.23
N LEU A 475 12.59 13.71 -9.19
CA LEU A 475 12.34 14.28 -10.52
C LEU A 475 11.41 15.51 -10.46
N ASP A 476 10.35 15.44 -9.68
CA ASP A 476 9.41 16.56 -9.52
C ASP A 476 10.12 17.76 -8.86
N LEU A 477 10.95 17.54 -7.84
CA LEU A 477 11.73 18.59 -7.18
C LEU A 477 12.76 19.22 -8.13
N GLN A 478 13.53 18.41 -8.85
CA GLN A 478 14.50 18.89 -9.85
C GLN A 478 13.84 19.73 -10.95
N ARG A 479 12.65 19.32 -11.39
CA ARG A 479 11.88 20.06 -12.39
C ARG A 479 11.30 21.36 -11.85
N ALA A 480 10.70 21.33 -10.66
CA ALA A 480 10.07 22.50 -10.06
C ALA A 480 11.09 23.60 -9.72
N LEU A 481 12.31 23.22 -9.33
CA LEU A 481 13.37 24.13 -8.90
C LEU A 481 14.44 24.37 -9.97
N SER A 482 14.19 23.95 -11.21
CA SER A 482 15.10 24.20 -12.32
C SER A 482 15.24 25.70 -12.57
N GLY A 483 16.48 26.20 -12.58
CA GLY A 483 16.79 27.61 -12.78
C GLY A 483 16.74 28.49 -11.53
N GLU A 484 16.44 27.93 -10.35
CA GLU A 484 16.54 28.63 -9.06
C GLU A 484 17.98 28.62 -8.54
N GLU A 485 18.53 29.77 -8.14
CA GLU A 485 19.94 29.90 -7.71
C GLU A 485 20.27 29.00 -6.52
N ASN A 486 19.37 28.89 -5.54
CA ASN A 486 19.52 28.04 -4.35
C ASN A 486 18.78 26.71 -4.46
N GLY A 487 18.48 26.24 -5.67
CA GLY A 487 17.62 25.06 -5.90
C GLY A 487 18.11 23.81 -5.16
N ALA A 488 19.42 23.53 -5.13
CA ALA A 488 19.97 22.35 -4.47
C ALA A 488 19.76 22.35 -2.94
N ASP A 489 19.92 23.50 -2.28
CA ASP A 489 19.67 23.66 -0.84
C ASP A 489 18.18 23.48 -0.51
N ILE A 490 17.30 24.06 -1.32
CA ILE A 490 15.85 23.91 -1.19
C ILE A 490 15.45 22.44 -1.32
N ILE A 491 16.01 21.72 -2.31
CA ILE A 491 15.79 20.27 -2.48
C ILE A 491 16.25 19.51 -1.23
N GLY A 492 17.45 19.81 -0.72
CA GLY A 492 17.98 19.18 0.49
C GLY A 492 17.02 19.30 1.67
N LYS A 493 16.59 20.52 1.99
CA LYS A 493 15.64 20.80 3.09
C LYS A 493 14.29 20.13 2.88
N ILE A 494 13.76 20.10 1.64
CA ILE A 494 12.53 19.37 1.34
C ILE A 494 12.72 17.87 1.60
N LEU A 495 13.82 17.28 1.13
CA LEU A 495 14.10 15.85 1.33
C LEU A 495 14.27 15.52 2.81
N GLU A 496 14.84 16.41 3.62
CA GLU A 496 14.93 16.26 5.08
C GLU A 496 13.55 16.14 5.73
N THR A 497 12.51 16.83 5.23
CA THR A 497 11.14 16.63 5.75
C THR A 497 10.60 15.21 5.53
N TYR A 498 11.17 14.45 4.59
CA TYR A 498 10.83 13.04 4.36
C TYR A 498 11.76 12.07 5.10
N GLN A 499 12.87 12.56 5.68
CA GLN A 499 13.76 11.77 6.53
C GLN A 499 13.22 11.73 7.97
N THR A 500 13.40 10.59 8.62
CA THR A 500 12.36 9.97 9.44
C THR A 500 12.38 10.28 10.93
N PRO A 501 11.16 10.31 11.51
CA PRO A 501 10.75 9.30 12.49
C PRO A 501 9.81 8.22 11.90
N PHE A 502 9.31 8.39 10.67
CA PHE A 502 8.23 7.58 10.11
C PHE A 502 8.62 6.43 9.19
N LYS A 503 9.87 5.94 9.23
CA LYS A 503 10.35 4.91 8.29
C LYS A 503 9.49 3.65 8.34
N ALA A 504 9.18 3.22 9.56
CA ALA A 504 8.29 2.10 9.84
C ALA A 504 6.93 2.22 9.13
N PHE A 505 6.36 3.42 9.13
CA PHE A 505 5.05 3.71 8.54
C PHE A 505 5.13 3.77 7.01
N GLU A 506 6.22 4.32 6.46
CA GLU A 506 6.49 4.29 5.02
C GLU A 506 6.59 2.85 4.52
N ASP A 507 7.39 2.02 5.19
CA ASP A 507 7.61 0.63 4.81
C ASP A 507 6.30 -0.17 4.92
N ALA A 508 5.54 0.01 6.00
CA ALA A 508 4.21 -0.58 6.17
C ALA A 508 3.23 -0.11 5.08
N ALA A 509 3.24 1.16 4.70
CA ALA A 509 2.37 1.70 3.66
C ALA A 509 2.68 1.08 2.29
N PHE A 510 3.94 1.03 1.88
CA PHE A 510 4.31 0.40 0.61
C PHE A 510 4.11 -1.12 0.63
N TYR A 511 4.28 -1.77 1.78
CA TYR A 511 3.96 -3.19 1.97
C TYR A 511 2.47 -3.48 1.74
N LEU A 512 1.59 -2.73 2.42
CA LEU A 512 0.14 -2.85 2.25
C LEU A 512 -0.32 -2.48 0.84
N GLN A 513 0.29 -1.48 0.21
CA GLN A 513 -0.01 -1.13 -1.19
C GLN A 513 0.40 -2.23 -2.16
N ALA A 514 1.57 -2.86 -1.95
CA ALA A 514 2.03 -4.00 -2.75
C ALA A 514 1.09 -5.20 -2.62
N GLN A 515 0.70 -5.54 -1.40
CA GLN A 515 -0.29 -6.58 -1.13
C GLN A 515 -1.61 -6.30 -1.84
N ARG A 516 -2.12 -5.06 -1.72
CA ARG A 516 -3.36 -4.64 -2.41
C ARG A 516 -3.21 -4.73 -3.92
N ASN A 517 -2.08 -4.33 -4.49
CA ASN A 517 -1.83 -4.42 -5.93
C ASN A 517 -1.82 -5.88 -6.42
N PHE A 518 -1.26 -6.80 -5.63
CA PHE A 518 -1.32 -8.22 -5.91
C PHE A 518 -2.76 -8.74 -5.91
N GLU A 519 -3.48 -8.52 -4.80
CA GLU A 519 -4.87 -8.99 -4.63
C GLU A 519 -5.78 -8.42 -5.70
N ARG A 520 -5.62 -7.14 -6.08
CA ARG A 520 -6.42 -6.54 -7.14
C ARG A 520 -6.26 -7.23 -8.49
N GLY A 521 -5.06 -7.76 -8.80
CA GLY A 521 -4.78 -8.51 -10.02
C GLY A 521 -5.25 -9.97 -9.97
N HIS A 522 -5.54 -10.49 -8.78
CA HIS A 522 -5.83 -11.91 -8.52
C HIS A 522 -7.00 -12.08 -7.52
N PHE A 523 -7.97 -11.16 -7.51
CA PHE A 523 -8.89 -11.00 -6.38
C PHE A 523 -9.68 -12.28 -6.11
N ARG A 524 -10.21 -12.85 -7.19
CA ARG A 524 -10.95 -14.11 -7.18
C ARG A 524 -10.14 -15.28 -6.64
N SER A 525 -8.95 -15.53 -7.20
CA SER A 525 -8.12 -16.68 -6.82
C SER A 525 -7.57 -16.52 -5.41
N ALA A 526 -7.18 -15.30 -5.01
CA ALA A 526 -6.72 -15.01 -3.67
C ALA A 526 -7.83 -15.21 -2.62
N LEU A 527 -9.07 -14.81 -2.94
CA LEU A 527 -10.24 -15.04 -2.09
C LEU A 527 -10.55 -16.53 -1.93
N LEU A 528 -10.49 -17.30 -3.02
CA LEU A 528 -10.68 -18.75 -2.98
C LEU A 528 -9.63 -19.46 -2.13
N GLU A 529 -8.35 -19.10 -2.27
CA GLU A 529 -7.27 -19.66 -1.46
C GLU A 529 -7.50 -19.36 0.04
N ARG A 530 -7.83 -18.12 0.37
CA ARG A 530 -8.07 -17.72 1.77
C ARG A 530 -9.36 -18.32 2.34
N ALA A 531 -10.40 -18.50 1.54
CA ALA A 531 -11.63 -19.18 1.96
C ALA A 531 -11.35 -20.64 2.34
N LYS A 532 -10.55 -21.36 1.55
CA LYS A 532 -10.11 -22.73 1.86
C LYS A 532 -9.31 -22.77 3.17
N ILE A 533 -8.36 -21.86 3.35
CA ILE A 533 -7.56 -21.74 4.59
C ILE A 533 -8.45 -21.43 5.80
N ALA A 534 -9.51 -20.64 5.62
CA ALA A 534 -10.48 -20.31 6.66
C ALA A 534 -11.48 -21.44 6.99
N GLY A 535 -11.36 -22.60 6.31
CA GLY A 535 -12.14 -23.82 6.58
C GLY A 535 -13.39 -23.99 5.70
N TYR A 536 -13.63 -23.14 4.69
CA TYR A 536 -14.80 -23.30 3.82
C TYR A 536 -14.65 -24.48 2.87
N ARG A 537 -15.70 -25.30 2.77
CA ARG A 537 -15.83 -26.32 1.71
C ARG A 537 -16.33 -25.66 0.43
N ILE A 538 -15.47 -25.56 -0.57
CA ILE A 538 -15.79 -24.92 -1.86
C ILE A 538 -16.44 -25.94 -2.80
N ILE A 539 -17.61 -25.60 -3.34
CA ILE A 539 -18.34 -26.39 -4.34
C ILE A 539 -18.54 -25.52 -5.57
N GLU A 540 -17.99 -25.90 -6.71
CA GLU A 540 -18.14 -25.14 -7.96
C GLU A 540 -19.53 -25.33 -8.57
N ILE A 541 -20.16 -24.24 -9.01
CA ILE A 541 -21.44 -24.25 -9.72
C ILE A 541 -21.19 -23.96 -11.21
N GLU A 542 -21.81 -24.77 -12.06
CA GLU A 542 -21.85 -24.57 -13.51
C GLU A 542 -22.47 -23.21 -13.89
N PRO A 543 -21.85 -22.48 -14.85
CA PRO A 543 -22.36 -21.20 -15.30
C PRO A 543 -23.71 -21.37 -16.00
N THR A 544 -24.56 -20.36 -15.86
CA THR A 544 -25.88 -20.31 -16.50
C THR A 544 -26.06 -19.00 -17.26
N GLU A 545 -26.96 -19.00 -18.24
CA GLU A 545 -27.38 -17.75 -18.90
C GLU A 545 -28.26 -16.94 -17.96
N ALA A 546 -28.04 -15.62 -17.94
CA ALA A 546 -28.80 -14.74 -17.07
C ALA A 546 -30.11 -14.25 -17.70
N ILE A 547 -31.19 -14.22 -16.91
CA ILE A 547 -32.54 -13.87 -17.36
C ILE A 547 -32.90 -12.43 -16.95
N SER A 548 -32.61 -12.02 -15.72
CA SER A 548 -33.01 -10.71 -15.15
C SER A 548 -32.03 -9.58 -15.44
N GLY A 549 -31.09 -9.79 -16.37
CA GLY A 549 -29.98 -8.88 -16.63
C GLY A 549 -30.40 -7.48 -17.11
N GLU A 550 -31.43 -7.40 -17.96
CA GLU A 550 -31.94 -6.13 -18.48
C GLU A 550 -32.75 -5.38 -17.43
N THR A 551 -33.65 -6.07 -16.71
CA THR A 551 -34.44 -5.51 -15.61
C THR A 551 -33.54 -4.92 -14.52
N TYR A 552 -32.52 -5.66 -14.09
CA TYR A 552 -31.55 -5.18 -13.10
C TYR A 552 -30.79 -3.94 -13.57
N LYS A 553 -30.40 -3.90 -14.86
CA LYS A 553 -29.70 -2.75 -15.43
C LYS A 553 -30.60 -1.50 -15.48
N ALA A 554 -31.86 -1.67 -15.89
CA ALA A 554 -32.84 -0.58 -15.95
C ALA A 554 -33.12 0.01 -14.56
N GLU A 555 -33.39 -0.84 -13.57
CA GLU A 555 -33.60 -0.41 -12.18
C GLU A 555 -32.40 0.36 -11.62
N LYS A 556 -31.19 -0.17 -11.85
CA LYS A 556 -29.97 0.48 -11.41
C LYS A 556 -29.82 1.89 -12.01
N GLU A 557 -30.16 2.05 -13.28
CA GLU A 557 -30.10 3.34 -13.95
C GLU A 557 -31.12 4.33 -13.36
N GLU A 558 -32.37 3.89 -13.13
CA GLU A 558 -33.43 4.68 -12.49
C GLU A 558 -33.03 5.19 -11.09
N LEU A 559 -32.43 4.32 -10.26
CA LEU A 559 -31.94 4.71 -8.93
C LEU A 559 -30.81 5.75 -8.99
N LEU A 560 -29.92 5.62 -9.97
CA LEU A 560 -28.83 6.58 -10.16
C LEU A 560 -29.34 7.93 -10.67
N ILE A 561 -30.36 7.95 -11.53
CA ILE A 561 -31.06 9.18 -11.96
C ILE A 561 -31.69 9.86 -10.75
N THR A 562 -32.47 9.11 -9.95
CA THR A 562 -33.11 9.61 -8.72
C THR A 562 -32.07 10.19 -7.75
N GLU A 563 -30.95 9.49 -7.51
CA GLU A 563 -29.88 10.00 -6.66
C GLU A 563 -29.26 11.30 -7.21
N SER A 564 -29.20 11.45 -8.55
CA SER A 564 -28.67 12.66 -9.19
C SER A 564 -29.60 13.85 -8.99
N GLU A 565 -30.92 13.64 -9.11
CA GLU A 565 -31.93 14.64 -8.77
C GLU A 565 -31.86 15.08 -7.32
N GLU A 566 -31.70 14.13 -6.40
CA GLU A 566 -31.61 14.40 -4.97
C GLU A 566 -30.33 15.16 -4.60
N ILE A 567 -29.21 14.84 -5.25
CA ILE A 567 -27.97 15.62 -5.10
C ILE A 567 -28.16 17.03 -5.67
N PHE A 568 -28.82 17.17 -6.82
CA PHE A 568 -29.11 18.48 -7.42
C PHE A 568 -29.98 19.35 -6.49
N LYS A 569 -31.04 18.78 -5.92
CA LYS A 569 -31.98 19.45 -5.01
C LYS A 569 -31.40 19.71 -3.61
N ALA A 570 -30.33 19.02 -3.22
CA ALA A 570 -29.76 19.14 -1.88
C ALA A 570 -29.36 20.59 -1.51
N GLU A 571 -29.72 20.99 -0.28
CA GLU A 571 -29.36 22.28 0.30
C GLU A 571 -27.86 22.33 0.62
N ILE A 572 -27.19 23.44 0.29
CA ILE A 572 -25.79 23.66 0.63
C ILE A 572 -25.71 24.20 2.06
N LYS A 573 -25.03 23.47 2.94
CA LYS A 573 -24.77 23.90 4.32
C LYS A 573 -23.26 23.98 4.58
N PRO A 574 -22.82 24.75 5.59
CA PRO A 574 -21.44 24.74 6.03
C PRO A 574 -20.97 23.31 6.36
N VAL A 575 -19.80 22.91 5.87
CA VAL A 575 -19.29 21.52 5.97
C VAL A 575 -19.20 21.04 7.43
N ASN A 576 -18.87 21.94 8.36
CA ASN A 576 -18.79 21.64 9.80
C ASN A 576 -20.14 21.36 10.47
N LYS A 577 -21.27 21.64 9.80
CA LYS A 577 -22.63 21.37 10.30
C LYS A 577 -23.26 20.12 9.68
N LEU A 578 -22.56 19.46 8.75
CA LEU A 578 -23.06 18.28 8.06
C LEU A 578 -22.75 17.03 8.89
N ASN A 579 -23.76 16.17 9.09
CA ASN A 579 -23.57 14.86 9.69
C ASN A 579 -23.36 13.82 8.58
N PRO A 580 -22.16 13.22 8.45
CA PRO A 580 -21.89 12.21 7.42
C PRO A 580 -22.78 10.97 7.48
N ASP A 581 -23.43 10.69 8.61
CA ASP A 581 -24.34 9.54 8.75
C ASP A 581 -25.76 9.83 8.24
N ARG A 582 -26.06 11.09 7.89
CA ARG A 582 -27.36 11.51 7.37
C ARG A 582 -27.32 11.61 5.84
N ILE A 583 -28.26 10.95 5.17
CA ILE A 583 -28.31 10.88 3.69
C ILE A 583 -28.37 12.28 3.05
N GLU A 584 -29.20 13.17 3.58
CA GLU A 584 -29.34 14.53 3.02
C GLU A 584 -28.02 15.31 3.09
N ASP A 585 -27.28 15.13 4.18
CA ASP A 585 -25.99 15.77 4.39
C ASP A 585 -24.89 15.13 3.52
N GLN A 586 -24.93 13.80 3.29
CA GLN A 586 -24.07 13.13 2.30
C GLN A 586 -24.30 13.68 0.88
N ARG A 587 -25.57 13.90 0.50
CA ARG A 587 -25.94 14.49 -0.80
C ARG A 587 -25.46 15.93 -0.91
N SER A 588 -25.63 16.72 0.14
CA SER A 588 -25.09 18.09 0.25
C SER A 588 -23.57 18.11 0.08
N LEU A 589 -22.84 17.21 0.76
CA LEU A 589 -21.39 17.07 0.63
C LEU A 589 -20.95 16.74 -0.80
N ARG A 590 -21.68 15.86 -1.51
CA ARG A 590 -21.39 15.54 -2.92
C ARG A 590 -21.58 16.75 -3.82
N LYS A 591 -22.66 17.52 -3.62
CA LYS A 591 -22.92 18.77 -4.35
C LYS A 591 -21.81 19.80 -4.08
N ILE A 592 -21.48 20.06 -2.82
CA ILE A 592 -20.39 20.98 -2.41
C ILE A 592 -19.08 20.58 -3.08
N LYS A 593 -18.73 19.29 -3.07
CA LYS A 593 -17.50 18.79 -3.69
C LYS A 593 -17.48 18.98 -5.21
N LEU A 594 -18.62 18.84 -5.89
CA LEU A 594 -18.73 19.14 -7.32
C LEU A 594 -18.53 20.63 -7.60
N LEU A 595 -19.17 21.51 -6.83
CA LEU A 595 -19.06 22.97 -6.99
C LEU A 595 -17.65 23.47 -6.66
N ASP A 596 -16.98 22.90 -5.65
CA ASP A 596 -15.56 23.17 -5.38
C ASP A 596 -14.70 22.77 -6.58
N GLN A 597 -14.99 21.62 -7.20
CA GLN A 597 -14.27 21.14 -8.37
C GLN A 597 -14.54 21.98 -9.62
N LEU A 598 -15.74 22.51 -9.77
CA LEU A 598 -16.27 23.22 -10.93
C LEU A 598 -16.92 24.55 -10.51
N PRO A 599 -16.13 25.55 -10.09
CA PRO A 599 -16.70 26.80 -9.58
C PRO A 599 -17.50 27.55 -10.64
N GLY A 600 -18.69 28.01 -10.26
CA GLY A 600 -19.59 28.77 -11.13
C GLY A 600 -20.36 27.92 -12.15
N ILE A 601 -20.23 26.58 -12.11
CA ILE A 601 -21.00 25.67 -12.96
C ILE A 601 -22.51 25.83 -12.73
N GLU A 602 -22.91 26.18 -11.51
CA GLU A 602 -24.30 26.40 -11.10
C GLU A 602 -25.00 27.54 -11.83
N ASN A 603 -24.23 28.42 -12.50
CA ASN A 603 -24.76 29.50 -13.34
C ASN A 603 -24.83 29.10 -14.83
N ASP A 604 -24.26 27.96 -15.20
CA ASP A 604 -24.29 27.42 -16.56
C ASP A 604 -25.64 26.71 -16.79
N PRO A 605 -26.32 26.92 -17.94
CA PRO A 605 -27.57 26.21 -18.26
C PRO A 605 -27.48 24.68 -18.22
N ILE A 606 -26.27 24.11 -18.33
CA ILE A 606 -26.08 22.67 -18.26
C ILE A 606 -26.24 22.10 -16.85
N TRP A 607 -26.09 22.94 -15.82
CA TRP A 607 -26.18 22.49 -14.43
C TRP A 607 -27.59 21.98 -14.12
N SER A 608 -27.70 20.66 -14.05
CA SER A 608 -28.95 19.90 -13.95
C SER A 608 -28.69 18.53 -13.33
N GLU A 609 -29.75 17.82 -12.95
CA GLU A 609 -29.70 16.41 -12.57
C GLU A 609 -29.04 15.53 -13.64
N ASP A 610 -29.26 15.82 -14.93
CA ASP A 610 -28.65 15.10 -16.04
C ASP A 610 -27.14 15.30 -16.11
N PHE A 611 -26.65 16.53 -15.86
CA PHE A 611 -25.22 16.80 -15.76
C PHE A 611 -24.59 16.07 -14.59
N ILE A 612 -25.24 16.06 -13.42
CA ILE A 612 -24.77 15.32 -12.25
C ILE A 612 -24.73 13.81 -12.55
N PHE A 613 -25.76 13.29 -13.21
CA PHE A 613 -25.83 11.89 -13.62
C PHE A 613 -24.68 11.52 -14.58
N ALA A 614 -24.44 12.36 -15.58
CA ALA A 614 -23.35 12.19 -16.54
C ALA A 614 -21.99 12.14 -15.84
N VAL A 615 -21.69 13.11 -14.98
CA VAL A 615 -20.36 13.29 -14.36
C VAL A 615 -20.10 12.28 -13.23
N LEU A 616 -21.08 12.00 -12.37
CA LEU A 616 -20.87 11.14 -11.20
C LEU A 616 -21.08 9.65 -11.46
N PHE A 617 -22.00 9.30 -12.36
CA PHE A 617 -22.49 7.91 -12.45
C PHE A 617 -22.26 7.28 -13.82
N LYS A 618 -22.66 7.95 -14.90
CA LYS A 618 -22.59 7.41 -16.27
C LYS A 618 -21.15 7.40 -16.80
N GLU A 619 -20.46 8.53 -16.69
CA GLU A 619 -19.14 8.75 -17.28
C GLU A 619 -18.13 9.20 -16.24
N LYS A 620 -17.82 8.30 -15.30
CA LYS A 620 -16.94 8.56 -14.15
C LYS A 620 -15.54 9.11 -14.50
N GLN A 621 -15.10 8.97 -15.75
CA GLN A 621 -13.82 9.50 -16.21
C GLN A 621 -13.91 10.91 -16.81
N LEU A 622 -15.10 11.37 -17.21
CA LEU A 622 -15.33 12.63 -17.94
C LEU A 622 -14.63 13.81 -17.27
N LEU A 623 -14.92 14.04 -15.97
CA LEU A 623 -14.32 15.14 -15.22
C LEU A 623 -12.80 15.04 -15.15
N SER A 624 -12.26 13.84 -14.91
CA SER A 624 -10.81 13.63 -14.82
C SER A 624 -10.12 13.80 -16.18
N GLN A 625 -10.76 13.38 -17.26
CA GLN A 625 -10.25 13.50 -18.63
C GLN A 625 -10.28 14.96 -19.08
N ALA A 626 -11.41 15.64 -18.90
CA ALA A 626 -11.56 17.06 -19.19
C ALA A 626 -10.55 17.90 -18.43
N ARG A 627 -10.39 17.63 -17.13
CA ARG A 627 -9.39 18.30 -16.30
C ARG A 627 -7.97 18.06 -16.80
N ARG A 628 -7.59 16.82 -17.13
CA ARG A 628 -6.24 16.52 -17.63
C ARG A 628 -5.97 17.15 -18.99
N ALA A 629 -6.96 17.11 -19.90
CA ALA A 629 -6.86 17.75 -21.21
C ALA A 629 -6.71 19.27 -21.09
N TRP A 630 -7.50 19.89 -20.21
CA TRP A 630 -7.40 21.33 -19.92
C TRP A 630 -6.00 21.67 -19.37
N MET A 631 -5.49 20.90 -18.41
CA MET A 631 -4.16 21.11 -17.83
C MET A 631 -3.02 20.91 -18.83
N LEU A 632 -3.17 19.96 -19.74
CA LEU A 632 -2.18 19.70 -20.78
C LEU A 632 -2.03 20.90 -21.72
N ASN A 633 -3.11 21.62 -22.00
CA ASN A 633 -3.08 22.88 -22.76
C ASN A 633 -2.66 24.10 -21.93
N HIS A 634 -2.61 23.98 -20.59
CA HIS A 634 -2.24 25.04 -19.65
C HIS A 634 -1.03 24.62 -18.78
N ILE A 635 0.01 24.08 -19.42
CA ILE A 635 1.16 23.48 -18.72
C ILE A 635 1.90 24.47 -17.80
N THR A 636 1.87 25.77 -18.12
CA THR A 636 2.43 26.84 -17.27
C THR A 636 1.76 26.87 -15.90
N VAL A 637 0.44 26.67 -15.84
CA VAL A 637 -0.29 26.62 -14.58
C VAL A 637 0.09 25.38 -13.77
N VAL A 638 0.26 24.23 -14.43
CA VAL A 638 0.72 22.99 -13.77
C VAL A 638 2.10 23.19 -13.15
N ASN A 639 3.04 23.79 -13.89
CA ASN A 639 4.37 24.09 -13.39
C ASN A 639 4.32 25.02 -12.17
N ARG A 640 3.46 26.04 -12.18
CA ARG A 640 3.28 26.94 -11.04
C ARG A 640 2.76 26.21 -9.81
N LEU A 641 1.76 25.34 -9.97
CA LEU A 641 1.19 24.59 -8.85
C LEU A 641 2.13 23.53 -8.28
N GLU A 642 2.98 22.93 -9.11
CA GLU A 642 4.07 22.06 -8.64
C GLU A 642 5.04 22.86 -7.76
N ARG A 643 5.44 24.08 -8.20
CA ARG A 643 6.31 24.92 -7.39
C ARG A 643 5.67 25.37 -6.08
N GLU A 644 4.39 25.73 -6.08
CA GLU A 644 3.65 26.07 -4.86
C GLU A 644 3.51 24.87 -3.92
N LYS A 645 3.34 23.66 -4.46
CA LYS A 645 3.40 22.42 -3.67
C LYS A 645 4.78 22.27 -3.02
N CYS A 646 5.85 22.46 -3.78
CA CYS A 646 7.23 22.38 -3.26
C CYS A 646 7.48 23.44 -2.17
N LYS A 647 6.99 24.67 -2.35
CA LYS A 647 7.07 25.73 -1.32
C LYS A 647 6.36 25.33 -0.03
N ARG A 648 5.13 24.81 -0.11
CA ARG A 648 4.43 24.31 1.10
C ARG A 648 5.18 23.20 1.84
N ILE A 649 5.90 22.34 1.11
CA ILE A 649 6.71 21.29 1.74
C ILE A 649 8.00 21.88 2.32
N TYR A 650 8.63 22.81 1.62
CA TYR A 650 9.79 23.54 2.11
C TYR A 650 9.49 24.29 3.41
N ASP A 651 8.33 24.91 3.53
CA ASP A 651 7.93 25.64 4.74
C ASP A 651 7.80 24.70 5.96
N ARG A 652 7.39 23.44 5.76
CA ARG A 652 7.31 22.44 6.84
C ARG A 652 8.65 22.16 7.50
N PHE A 653 9.76 22.30 6.77
CA PHE A 653 11.10 22.15 7.33
C PHE A 653 11.34 23.12 8.49
N PHE A 654 10.89 24.37 8.36
CA PHE A 654 11.04 25.40 9.40
C PHE A 654 10.03 25.26 10.54
N GLU A 655 8.94 24.53 10.29
CA GLU A 655 7.90 24.22 11.29
C GLU A 655 8.21 22.94 12.08
N ASP A 656 9.37 22.30 11.84
CA ASP A 656 9.71 20.96 12.38
C ASP A 656 8.62 19.92 12.07
N ARG A 657 8.09 19.97 10.85
CA ARG A 657 7.06 19.05 10.36
C ARG A 657 7.58 18.13 9.27
N HIS A 658 7.06 16.92 9.27
CA HIS A 658 7.43 15.87 8.35
C HIS A 658 6.40 15.65 7.24
N SER A 659 6.89 15.21 6.08
CA SER A 659 6.09 14.88 4.91
C SER A 659 6.00 13.36 4.71
N LEU A 660 4.85 12.89 4.23
CA LEU A 660 4.52 11.46 4.13
C LEU A 660 4.54 11.03 2.66
N ILE A 661 5.65 10.44 2.21
CA ILE A 661 5.90 10.18 0.78
C ILE A 661 4.84 9.29 0.12
N TRP A 662 4.27 8.31 0.82
CA TRP A 662 3.23 7.43 0.27
C TRP A 662 1.87 8.12 0.06
N THR A 663 1.69 9.33 0.61
CA THR A 663 0.50 10.16 0.41
C THR A 663 0.63 11.13 -0.76
N GLU A 664 1.84 11.25 -1.33
CA GLU A 664 2.14 12.17 -2.41
C GLU A 664 1.44 11.76 -3.72
N ARG A 665 0.71 12.71 -4.31
CA ARG A 665 0.00 12.51 -5.57
C ARG A 665 0.91 12.86 -6.75
N ASN A 666 0.81 12.04 -7.80
CA ASN A 666 1.59 12.12 -9.04
C ASN A 666 0.84 12.84 -10.19
N GLU A 667 -0.21 13.60 -9.90
CA GLU A 667 -1.05 14.20 -10.95
C GLU A 667 -0.28 15.21 -11.83
N TRP A 668 0.51 16.10 -11.22
CA TRP A 668 1.28 17.12 -11.95
C TRP A 668 2.41 16.53 -12.79
N GLY A 669 3.25 15.68 -12.20
CA GLY A 669 4.28 14.93 -12.92
C GLY A 669 3.71 14.09 -14.08
N LYS A 670 2.49 13.55 -13.92
CA LYS A 670 1.78 12.84 -15.00
C LYS A 670 1.35 13.77 -16.14
N ILE A 671 0.80 14.95 -15.86
CA ILE A 671 0.47 15.93 -16.92
C ILE A 671 1.73 16.35 -17.67
N TRP A 672 2.80 16.65 -16.95
CA TRP A 672 4.08 16.96 -17.58
C TRP A 672 4.59 15.80 -18.45
N ALA A 673 4.55 14.57 -17.94
CA ALA A 673 4.98 13.41 -18.72
C ALA A 673 4.11 13.18 -19.96
N LEU A 674 2.81 13.52 -19.91
CA LEU A 674 1.95 13.54 -21.09
C LEU A 674 2.39 14.62 -22.09
N ALA A 675 2.68 15.84 -21.64
CA ALA A 675 3.20 16.90 -22.52
C ALA A 675 4.50 16.46 -23.22
N GLU A 676 5.47 15.98 -22.43
CA GLU A 676 6.77 15.53 -22.91
C GLU A 676 6.72 14.24 -23.75
N SER A 677 5.64 13.46 -23.63
CA SER A 677 5.48 12.27 -24.45
C SER A 677 5.35 12.58 -25.94
N GLY A 678 4.98 13.82 -26.31
CA GLY A 678 4.65 14.18 -27.69
C GLY A 678 3.21 13.88 -28.08
N ILE A 679 2.35 13.49 -27.14
CA ILE A 679 0.93 13.18 -27.43
C ILE A 679 0.17 14.37 -28.02
N LEU A 680 0.57 15.60 -27.70
CA LEU A 680 0.00 16.82 -28.26
C LEU A 680 0.22 16.94 -29.77
N GLU A 681 1.31 16.38 -30.31
CA GLU A 681 1.59 16.36 -31.76
C GLU A 681 0.54 15.51 -32.50
N ILE A 682 -0.02 14.50 -31.83
CA ILE A 682 -1.10 13.67 -32.35
C ILE A 682 -2.45 14.36 -32.17
N ILE A 683 -2.70 14.94 -30.99
CA ILE A 683 -3.98 15.58 -30.65
C ILE A 683 -4.22 16.83 -31.51
N ASN A 684 -3.19 17.65 -31.70
CA ASN A 684 -3.28 18.91 -32.43
C ASN A 684 -2.81 18.77 -33.88
N HIS A 685 -2.82 17.56 -34.43
CA HIS A 685 -2.39 17.33 -35.81
C HIS A 685 -3.28 18.15 -36.78
N PRO A 686 -2.71 18.89 -37.75
CA PRO A 686 -3.48 19.75 -38.65
C PRO A 686 -4.52 18.99 -39.50
N ASP A 687 -4.17 17.79 -39.93
CA ASP A 687 -5.10 16.89 -40.62
C ASP A 687 -5.84 16.00 -39.61
N GLN A 688 -7.07 16.40 -39.29
CA GLN A 688 -8.00 15.67 -38.41
C GLN A 688 -8.49 14.35 -39.04
N GLY A 689 -8.36 14.17 -40.35
CA GLY A 689 -8.73 12.96 -41.07
C GLY A 689 -7.62 11.91 -41.15
N LYS A 690 -6.42 12.21 -40.64
CA LYS A 690 -5.22 11.36 -40.75
C LYS A 690 -5.49 9.95 -40.22
N VAL A 691 -5.10 8.96 -41.03
CA VAL A 691 -5.06 7.55 -40.62
C VAL A 691 -3.69 7.26 -40.05
N TRP A 692 -3.66 6.92 -38.77
CA TRP A 692 -2.46 6.63 -38.00
C TRP A 692 -2.05 5.17 -38.13
N LYS A 693 -0.75 4.96 -38.33
CA LYS A 693 -0.10 3.65 -38.43
C LYS A 693 1.00 3.52 -37.36
N PRO A 694 1.32 2.30 -36.91
CA PRO A 694 2.41 2.08 -35.96
C PRO A 694 3.76 2.63 -36.42
N GLU A 695 3.99 2.70 -37.73
CA GLU A 695 5.23 3.14 -38.37
C GLU A 695 5.29 4.66 -38.60
N ASP A 696 4.23 5.41 -38.28
CA ASP A 696 4.23 6.87 -38.43
C ASP A 696 5.25 7.51 -37.46
N LEU A 697 5.99 8.51 -37.94
CA LEU A 697 7.08 9.14 -37.21
C LEU A 697 6.63 9.73 -35.86
N GLU A 698 5.43 10.32 -35.80
CA GLU A 698 4.90 10.89 -34.56
C GLU A 698 4.57 9.79 -33.54
N ILE A 699 4.06 8.63 -34.00
CA ILE A 699 3.77 7.48 -33.14
C ILE A 699 5.09 6.88 -32.62
N GLU A 700 6.08 6.69 -33.48
CA GLU A 700 7.41 6.22 -33.08
C GLU A 700 8.06 7.18 -32.08
N ASN A 701 7.95 8.48 -32.31
CA ASN A 701 8.45 9.52 -31.41
C ASN A 701 7.80 9.42 -30.03
N VAL A 702 6.48 9.24 -29.96
CA VAL A 702 5.77 9.07 -28.68
C VAL A 702 6.30 7.85 -27.92
N ILE A 703 6.44 6.70 -28.59
CA ILE A 703 6.97 5.49 -27.97
C ILE A 703 8.41 5.70 -27.49
N ARG A 704 9.25 6.31 -28.32
CA ARG A 704 10.66 6.58 -28.00
C ARG A 704 10.79 7.51 -26.78
N ARG A 705 10.02 8.61 -26.72
CA ARG A 705 10.00 9.51 -25.57
C ARG A 705 9.48 8.79 -24.32
N CYS A 706 8.41 8.00 -24.44
CA CYS A 706 7.86 7.21 -23.34
C CYS A 706 8.75 6.06 -22.83
N LYS A 707 9.89 5.78 -23.48
CA LYS A 707 10.92 4.88 -22.94
C LYS A 707 11.88 5.58 -21.97
N ARG A 708 11.95 6.93 -21.98
CA ARG A 708 12.80 7.70 -21.07
C ARG A 708 12.35 7.53 -19.62
N LYS A 709 13.31 7.37 -18.70
CA LYS A 709 13.04 7.08 -17.29
C LYS A 709 12.09 8.09 -16.64
N ALA A 710 12.36 9.38 -16.81
CA ALA A 710 11.54 10.43 -16.25
C ALA A 710 10.06 10.35 -16.68
N ILE A 711 9.79 10.07 -17.96
CA ILE A 711 8.42 10.01 -18.49
C ILE A 711 7.70 8.74 -18.01
N TRP A 712 8.31 7.56 -18.17
CA TRP A 712 7.61 6.32 -17.82
C TRP A 712 7.39 6.18 -16.32
N LEU A 713 8.26 6.76 -15.48
CA LEU A 713 8.04 6.80 -14.04
C LEU A 713 6.72 7.49 -13.74
N HIS A 714 6.44 8.69 -14.25
CA HIS A 714 5.17 9.39 -13.99
C HIS A 714 3.96 8.75 -14.69
N LEU A 715 4.12 8.21 -15.90
CA LEU A 715 3.03 7.50 -16.60
C LEU A 715 2.75 6.11 -16.01
N GLY A 716 3.68 5.56 -15.23
CA GLY A 716 3.59 4.27 -14.55
C GLY A 716 3.80 3.04 -15.43
N ARG A 717 4.10 3.20 -16.73
CA ARG A 717 4.37 2.11 -17.67
C ARG A 717 5.33 2.53 -18.77
N GLN A 718 6.29 1.66 -19.10
CA GLN A 718 7.17 1.82 -20.26
C GLN A 718 6.40 1.58 -21.57
N GLY A 719 6.72 2.35 -22.62
CA GLY A 719 6.23 2.12 -23.98
C GLY A 719 6.87 0.89 -24.62
N LYS A 720 6.43 -0.32 -24.25
CA LYS A 720 7.03 -1.60 -24.71
C LYS A 720 6.08 -2.61 -25.37
N THR A 721 4.77 -2.55 -25.14
CA THR A 721 3.80 -3.51 -25.72
C THR A 721 2.71 -2.81 -26.52
N GLU A 722 2.43 -3.37 -27.70
CA GLU A 722 1.37 -2.97 -28.63
C GLU A 722 1.28 -1.45 -28.84
N THR A 723 2.16 -0.91 -29.69
CA THR A 723 2.35 0.53 -29.96
C THR A 723 1.03 1.33 -29.97
N MET A 724 0.07 0.94 -30.82
CA MET A 724 -1.19 1.66 -30.93
C MET A 724 -2.07 1.54 -29.68
N GLN A 725 -2.04 0.40 -28.98
CA GLN A 725 -2.74 0.26 -27.71
C GLN A 725 -2.11 1.10 -26.60
N TYR A 726 -0.77 1.22 -26.57
CA TYR A 726 -0.08 2.08 -25.63
C TYR A 726 -0.44 3.55 -25.85
N VAL A 727 -0.32 4.04 -27.09
CA VAL A 727 -0.71 5.42 -27.43
C VAL A 727 -2.19 5.66 -27.17
N GLY A 728 -3.06 4.70 -27.51
CA GLY A 728 -4.49 4.79 -27.25
C GLY A 728 -4.83 4.93 -25.76
N ARG A 729 -4.05 4.30 -24.87
CA ARG A 729 -4.18 4.50 -23.42
C ARG A 729 -3.79 5.91 -22.99
N LEU A 730 -2.74 6.49 -23.58
CA LEU A 730 -2.35 7.88 -23.29
C LEU A 730 -3.43 8.86 -23.75
N LEU A 731 -3.95 8.68 -24.97
CA LEU A 731 -5.08 9.47 -25.50
C LEU A 731 -6.29 9.39 -24.57
N ASN A 732 -6.62 8.19 -24.07
CA ASN A 732 -7.77 8.02 -23.19
C ASN A 732 -7.61 8.74 -21.84
N LEU A 733 -6.38 9.06 -21.38
CA LEU A 733 -6.20 9.86 -20.16
C LEU A 733 -6.71 11.29 -20.29
N VAL A 734 -6.80 11.80 -21.52
CA VAL A 734 -7.23 13.16 -21.88
C VAL A 734 -8.50 13.17 -22.74
N GLY A 735 -9.30 12.09 -22.68
CA GLY A 735 -10.60 12.01 -23.36
C GLY A 735 -10.55 11.84 -24.87
N CYS A 736 -9.41 11.44 -25.42
CA CYS A 736 -9.26 11.10 -26.84
C CYS A 736 -9.22 9.58 -27.02
N GLN A 737 -9.72 9.06 -28.14
CA GLN A 737 -9.68 7.62 -28.42
C GLN A 737 -9.36 7.32 -29.87
N TRP A 738 -8.90 6.10 -30.13
CA TRP A 738 -8.80 5.58 -31.49
C TRP A 738 -10.15 5.07 -31.99
N GLU A 739 -10.62 5.59 -33.11
CA GLU A 739 -11.59 4.90 -33.97
C GLU A 739 -10.86 3.87 -34.82
N LYS A 740 -11.15 2.58 -34.59
CA LYS A 740 -10.56 1.47 -35.34
C LYS A 740 -11.50 1.05 -36.46
N LYS A 741 -11.04 1.11 -37.71
CA LYS A 741 -11.73 0.53 -38.86
C LYS A 741 -10.92 -0.63 -39.43
N ARG A 742 -11.62 -1.67 -39.90
CA ARG A 742 -10.97 -2.76 -40.66
C ARG A 742 -10.60 -2.19 -42.02
N GLY A 743 -9.30 -2.10 -42.30
CA GLY A 743 -8.78 -1.64 -43.59
C GLY A 743 -8.97 -2.69 -44.70
N GLY A 744 -8.80 -2.25 -45.94
CA GLY A 744 -8.81 -3.11 -47.13
C GLY A 744 -7.60 -4.05 -47.24
N ARG A 745 -7.71 -5.12 -48.02
CA ARG A 745 -6.63 -6.05 -48.34
C ARG A 745 -5.74 -5.46 -49.44
N GLU A 746 -4.58 -4.91 -49.12
CA GLU A 746 -3.58 -4.55 -50.15
C GLU A 746 -2.52 -5.63 -50.36
N THR A 747 -2.27 -6.53 -49.40
CA THR A 747 -1.16 -7.52 -49.50
C THR A 747 -1.46 -8.89 -48.89
N GLY A 748 -2.74 -9.25 -48.72
CA GLY A 748 -3.15 -10.53 -48.11
C GLY A 748 -3.25 -10.51 -46.58
N ASP A 749 -2.47 -9.65 -45.91
CA ASP A 749 -2.57 -9.41 -44.47
C ASP A 749 -3.57 -8.29 -44.12
N ARG A 750 -4.43 -8.57 -43.14
CA ARG A 750 -5.45 -7.65 -42.64
C ARG A 750 -4.81 -6.61 -41.71
N ARG A 751 -4.93 -5.31 -42.02
CA ARG A 751 -4.44 -4.23 -41.15
C ARG A 751 -5.60 -3.39 -40.58
N TRP A 752 -5.40 -2.90 -39.36
CA TRP A 752 -6.31 -1.96 -38.70
C TRP A 752 -5.94 -0.53 -39.07
N GLU A 753 -6.94 0.27 -39.42
CA GLU A 753 -6.80 1.71 -39.60
C GLU A 753 -7.23 2.43 -38.32
N TYR A 754 -6.41 3.36 -37.82
CA TYR A 754 -6.68 4.11 -36.61
C TYR A 754 -6.92 5.58 -36.96
N ARG A 755 -8.05 6.15 -36.56
CA ARG A 755 -8.30 7.59 -36.66
C ARG A 755 -8.51 8.16 -35.28
N LEU A 756 -8.09 9.40 -35.07
CA LEU A 756 -8.29 10.06 -33.79
C LEU A 756 -9.77 10.49 -33.67
N ASN A 757 -10.40 10.17 -32.56
CA ASN A 757 -11.73 10.66 -32.21
C ASN A 757 -11.61 11.56 -30.98
N GLN A 758 -12.04 12.81 -31.17
CA GLN A 758 -12.07 13.87 -30.16
C GLN A 758 -13.49 14.33 -29.82
N LYS A 759 -14.54 13.62 -30.23
CA LYS A 759 -15.95 14.04 -30.02
C LYS A 759 -16.30 14.32 -28.57
N GLN A 760 -15.54 13.78 -27.61
CA GLN A 760 -15.73 14.06 -26.19
C GLN A 760 -15.49 15.53 -25.84
N SER A 761 -14.55 16.22 -26.51
CA SER A 761 -14.26 17.65 -26.26
C SER A 761 -15.31 18.60 -26.87
N GLU A 762 -16.07 18.13 -27.86
CA GLU A 762 -17.15 18.88 -28.51
C GLU A 762 -18.44 18.91 -27.67
N ARG A 763 -18.51 18.09 -26.61
CA ARG A 763 -19.70 17.96 -25.79
C ARG A 763 -19.96 19.21 -24.93
N PRO A 764 -21.23 19.62 -24.76
CA PRO A 764 -21.59 20.71 -23.87
C PRO A 764 -21.06 20.52 -22.43
N GLU A 765 -21.13 19.31 -21.89
CA GLU A 765 -20.64 19.01 -20.53
C GLU A 765 -19.14 19.27 -20.41
N TRP A 766 -18.38 18.91 -21.44
CA TRP A 766 -16.93 19.12 -21.48
C TRP A 766 -16.57 20.61 -21.54
N GLN A 767 -17.30 21.37 -22.35
CA GLN A 767 -17.09 22.82 -22.49
C GLN A 767 -17.40 23.55 -21.19
N ALA A 768 -18.53 23.24 -20.54
CA ALA A 768 -18.90 23.83 -19.26
C ALA A 768 -17.88 23.49 -18.15
N ILE A 769 -17.39 22.24 -18.12
CA ILE A 769 -16.30 21.84 -17.22
C ILE A 769 -15.05 22.68 -17.49
N SER A 770 -14.64 22.84 -18.75
CA SER A 770 -13.45 23.61 -19.14
C SER A 770 -13.55 25.08 -18.72
N GLN A 771 -14.69 25.73 -18.96
CA GLN A 771 -14.94 27.10 -18.51
C GLN A 771 -14.92 27.23 -16.97
N SER A 772 -15.37 26.20 -16.26
CA SER A 772 -15.30 26.18 -14.79
C SER A 772 -13.86 26.04 -14.30
N LEU A 773 -13.00 25.32 -15.03
CA LEU A 773 -11.56 25.23 -14.75
C LEU A 773 -10.84 26.55 -15.04
N ASP A 774 -11.22 27.27 -16.11
CA ASP A 774 -10.73 28.63 -16.38
C ASP A 774 -11.03 29.54 -15.19
N ARG A 775 -12.27 29.54 -14.69
CA ARG A 775 -12.64 30.29 -13.48
C ARG A 775 -11.88 29.84 -12.24
N LYS A 776 -11.69 28.53 -12.06
CA LYS A 776 -10.97 27.99 -10.90
C LYS A 776 -9.56 28.54 -10.84
N TRP A 777 -8.88 28.56 -11.98
CA TRP A 777 -7.44 28.82 -12.08
C TRP A 777 -7.11 30.14 -12.79
N TRP A 778 -8.08 31.04 -12.94
CA TRP A 778 -7.96 32.31 -13.67
C TRP A 778 -6.73 33.13 -13.27
N LYS A 779 -6.44 33.17 -11.96
CA LYS A 779 -5.27 33.86 -11.39
C LYS A 779 -3.96 33.39 -12.00
N TYR A 780 -3.87 32.12 -12.38
CA TYR A 780 -2.66 31.53 -12.96
C TYR A 780 -2.57 31.66 -14.48
N ILE A 781 -3.68 32.02 -15.14
CA ILE A 781 -3.77 32.14 -16.60
C ILE A 781 -3.41 33.57 -17.03
N ASP A 782 -3.88 34.58 -16.29
CA ASP A 782 -3.94 35.98 -16.75
C ASP A 782 -3.00 36.94 -16.00
N THR A 783 -2.02 36.43 -15.23
CA THR A 783 -1.13 37.33 -14.46
C THR A 783 0.34 36.93 -14.52
N ASP A 784 1.20 37.95 -14.58
CA ASP A 784 2.61 37.89 -14.16
C ASP A 784 2.66 37.71 -12.63
N LEU A 785 2.33 36.50 -12.18
CA LEU A 785 2.42 36.16 -10.76
C LEU A 785 3.85 36.38 -10.27
N ALA A 786 3.99 37.04 -9.13
CA ALA A 786 5.27 37.21 -8.46
C ALA A 786 6.00 35.86 -8.34
N LYS A 787 7.33 35.90 -8.51
CA LYS A 787 8.19 34.74 -8.26
C LYS A 787 7.91 34.21 -6.86
N ILE A 788 7.95 32.89 -6.69
CA ILE A 788 7.79 32.28 -5.38
C ILE A 788 8.96 32.72 -4.51
N ASP A 789 8.63 33.29 -3.36
CA ASP A 789 9.63 33.64 -2.36
C ASP A 789 10.09 32.38 -1.63
N TRP A 790 11.36 32.03 -1.82
CA TRP A 790 12.00 30.90 -1.17
C TRP A 790 12.75 31.31 0.10
N SER A 791 12.65 32.58 0.52
CA SER A 791 13.17 33.03 1.81
C SER A 791 12.55 32.23 2.96
N PRO A 792 13.30 31.95 4.04
CA PRO A 792 12.74 31.38 5.26
C PRO A 792 11.59 32.23 5.81
N PRO A 793 10.59 31.62 6.47
CA PRO A 793 9.53 32.38 7.15
C PRO A 793 10.10 33.37 8.17
N ALA A 794 9.54 34.58 8.26
CA ALA A 794 10.02 35.62 9.16
C ALA A 794 10.07 35.16 10.63
N GLU A 795 9.09 34.37 11.08
CA GLU A 795 9.01 33.80 12.42
C GLU A 795 10.24 32.93 12.76
N TYR A 796 10.75 32.17 11.78
CA TYR A 796 11.95 31.36 11.95
C TYR A 796 13.20 32.23 12.10
N VAL A 797 13.33 33.28 11.28
CA VAL A 797 14.43 34.25 11.36
C VAL A 797 14.43 34.96 12.72
N GLU A 798 13.27 35.42 13.18
CA GLU A 798 13.12 36.03 14.51
C GLU A 798 13.43 35.06 15.65
N SER A 799 13.12 33.77 15.50
CA SER A 799 13.47 32.74 16.49
C SER A 799 14.97 32.50 16.58
N LEU A 800 15.67 32.49 15.44
CA LEU A 800 17.13 32.38 15.39
C LEU A 800 17.80 33.62 16.01
N ASP A 801 17.27 34.81 15.75
CA ASP A 801 17.75 36.07 16.35
C ASP A 801 17.56 36.10 17.87
N LYS A 802 16.55 35.40 18.43
CA LYS A 802 16.36 35.24 19.88
C LYS A 802 17.28 34.18 20.51
N ILE A 803 17.70 33.17 19.74
CA ILE A 803 18.61 32.10 20.20
C ILE A 803 20.08 32.52 20.07
N SER A 804 20.41 33.38 19.10
CA SER A 804 21.76 33.86 18.81
C SER A 804 22.50 34.45 20.04
N PRO A 805 21.86 35.26 20.92
CA PRO A 805 22.48 35.74 22.15
C PRO A 805 22.75 34.63 23.18
N ILE A 806 21.86 33.63 23.27
CA ILE A 806 22.01 32.51 24.22
C ILE A 806 23.16 31.60 23.79
N LYS A 807 23.31 31.36 22.49
CA LYS A 807 24.41 30.58 21.91
C LYS A 807 25.75 31.31 22.08
N SER A 808 25.76 32.63 21.86
CA SER A 808 26.89 33.50 22.17
C SER A 808 27.29 33.49 23.65
N MET A 809 26.32 33.46 24.57
CA MET A 809 26.59 33.35 26.01
C MET A 809 27.12 31.96 26.41
N LEU A 810 26.60 30.88 25.82
CA LEU A 810 27.10 29.51 26.04
C LEU A 810 28.53 29.33 25.52
N ASP A 811 28.83 29.87 24.34
CA ASP A 811 30.17 29.85 23.76
C ASP A 811 31.17 30.71 24.57
N GLN A 812 30.72 31.86 25.11
CA GLN A 812 31.52 32.67 26.05
C GLN A 812 31.74 31.97 27.40
N THR A 813 30.76 31.20 27.89
CA THR A 813 30.88 30.42 29.13
C THR A 813 31.85 29.24 28.97
N LEU A 814 31.88 28.63 27.79
CA LEU A 814 32.83 27.58 27.43
C LEU A 814 34.26 28.13 27.22
N GLN A 815 34.41 29.35 26.70
CA GLN A 815 35.71 30.02 26.59
C GLN A 815 36.26 30.47 27.94
N THR A 816 35.43 31.00 28.85
CA THR A 816 35.89 31.44 30.18
C THR A 816 36.31 30.31 31.11
N GLN A 817 35.84 29.07 30.90
CA GLN A 817 36.36 27.89 31.61
C GLN A 817 37.72 27.39 31.07
N SER A 818 38.15 27.85 29.88
CA SER A 818 39.42 27.43 29.27
C SER A 818 40.63 28.32 29.60
N GLU A 819 40.40 29.50 30.22
CA GLU A 819 41.45 30.52 30.49
C GLU A 819 41.80 30.69 31.98
N GLN A 820 41.63 29.67 32.82
CA GLN A 820 42.32 29.60 34.12
C GLN A 820 43.59 28.76 33.99
N SER A 821 44.66 29.41 33.52
CA SER A 821 46.03 28.89 33.55
C SER A 821 46.56 28.81 34.99
N PHE A 822 46.84 27.59 35.47
CA PHE A 822 47.71 27.37 36.64
C PHE A 822 49.18 27.52 36.21
N GLU A 823 49.88 28.51 36.75
CA GLU A 823 51.34 28.67 36.60
C GLU A 823 52.11 27.58 37.37
N PRO A 824 53.21 27.02 36.83
CA PRO A 824 54.04 26.05 37.54
C PRO A 824 55.17 26.73 38.32
N GLY A 825 55.25 26.49 39.63
CA GLY A 825 56.43 26.80 40.45
C GLY A 825 57.57 25.78 40.28
N PRO A 826 58.84 26.16 40.54
CA PRO A 826 60.01 25.32 40.32
C PRO A 826 60.22 24.24 41.41
N PRO A 827 61.10 23.24 41.17
CA PRO A 827 60.98 21.90 41.73
C PRO A 827 61.89 21.70 42.95
N ASP A 828 61.33 21.21 44.06
CA ASP A 828 62.11 20.58 45.13
C ASP A 828 61.62 19.16 45.38
N GLY A 829 62.57 18.23 45.34
CA GLY A 829 62.34 16.80 45.35
C GLY A 829 61.95 16.22 46.71
N GLY A 830 61.17 15.14 46.67
CA GLY A 830 60.95 14.28 47.83
C GLY A 830 59.64 13.50 47.80
N ASN A 831 59.65 12.35 47.12
CA ASN A 831 58.80 11.15 47.34
C ASN A 831 57.38 11.33 47.89
N ILE A 832 56.36 11.26 47.02
CA ILE A 832 55.07 10.60 47.31
C ILE A 832 54.59 9.79 46.08
N THR A 833 54.41 8.51 46.35
CA THR A 833 53.80 7.38 45.63
C THR A 833 52.86 7.64 44.44
N ALA A 834 53.18 6.99 43.31
CA ALA A 834 52.26 6.69 42.22
C ALA A 834 51.22 5.63 42.65
N ARG A 835 49.98 6.06 42.90
CA ARG A 835 48.81 5.17 42.95
C ARG A 835 48.04 5.24 41.63
N GLN A 836 48.31 4.24 40.80
CA GLN A 836 47.37 3.47 40.00
C GLN A 836 45.93 4.01 39.92
N PHE A 837 45.54 4.56 38.78
CA PHE A 837 44.20 4.33 38.25
C PHE A 837 44.28 3.14 37.30
N ARG A 838 43.90 1.97 37.82
CA ARG A 838 43.73 0.74 37.05
C ARG A 838 42.45 0.82 36.23
N TRP A 839 42.56 0.57 34.93
CA TRP A 839 41.50 0.02 34.09
C TRP A 839 40.96 -1.28 34.71
N PRO A 840 39.65 -1.48 34.87
CA PRO A 840 39.08 -2.80 34.99
C PRO A 840 38.70 -3.30 33.59
N ALA A 841 39.55 -4.15 33.04
CA ALA A 841 39.12 -5.13 32.06
C ALA A 841 38.47 -6.31 32.80
N LYS A 842 37.19 -6.59 32.48
CA LYS A 842 36.62 -7.93 32.20
C LYS A 842 35.09 -7.89 32.29
N CYS A 843 34.43 -8.00 31.14
CA CYS A 843 33.28 -8.88 31.02
C CYS A 843 33.59 -9.89 29.91
N THR A 844 33.61 -11.15 30.30
CA THR A 844 33.77 -12.34 29.47
C THR A 844 32.47 -12.64 28.75
N THR A 845 32.51 -12.92 27.45
CA THR A 845 31.58 -13.87 26.82
C THR A 845 32.36 -14.90 26.02
N LYS A 846 32.29 -16.14 26.50
CA LYS A 846 32.50 -17.35 25.70
C LYS A 846 31.32 -17.48 24.72
N SER A 847 31.56 -18.31 23.70
CA SER A 847 30.61 -18.93 22.76
C SER A 847 29.90 -18.03 21.74
N GLY A 848 30.43 -18.06 20.52
CA GLY A 848 29.74 -18.62 19.36
C GLY A 848 28.41 -18.00 18.94
N GLY A 849 28.46 -17.14 17.92
CA GLY A 849 27.30 -16.73 17.13
C GLY A 849 27.70 -15.67 16.12
N LYS A 850 27.57 -15.96 14.82
CA LYS A 850 27.78 -14.99 13.73
C LYS A 850 26.74 -13.87 13.87
N ILE A 851 27.18 -12.62 13.85
CA ILE A 851 26.31 -11.45 13.67
C ILE A 851 26.79 -10.73 12.41
N ALA A 852 25.90 -10.59 11.43
CA ALA A 852 26.10 -9.82 10.22
C ALA A 852 25.67 -8.37 10.49
N GLY A 853 26.58 -7.41 10.31
CA GLY A 853 26.33 -5.97 10.46
C GLY A 853 26.18 -5.26 9.11
N LYS A 854 25.42 -4.16 9.09
CA LYS A 854 24.96 -3.39 7.93
C LYS A 854 25.74 -2.06 7.88
N ILE A 855 26.31 -1.68 6.73
CA ILE A 855 26.97 -0.39 6.51
C ILE A 855 25.96 0.54 5.80
N GLU A 856 25.76 1.76 6.31
CA GLU A 856 25.01 2.81 5.60
C GLU A 856 25.97 3.87 5.02
N TYR A 857 25.82 4.14 3.72
CA TYR A 857 26.54 5.18 3.00
C TYR A 857 25.75 6.48 3.08
N ILE A 858 26.34 7.53 3.64
CA ILE A 858 25.82 8.90 3.57
C ILE A 858 26.92 9.80 3.01
N TYR A 859 26.55 10.68 2.07
CA TYR A 859 27.43 11.69 1.50
C TYR A 859 28.00 12.58 2.62
N GLY A 860 29.32 12.44 2.90
CA GLY A 860 30.06 13.39 3.73
C GLY A 860 30.69 12.85 5.03
N GLY A 861 30.52 11.57 5.39
CA GLY A 861 31.25 10.97 6.51
C GLY A 861 30.73 9.60 6.93
N LEU A 862 31.65 8.71 7.36
CA LEU A 862 31.33 7.38 7.90
C LEU A 862 30.74 7.48 9.31
N LYS A 863 29.59 6.85 9.56
CA LYS A 863 29.12 6.52 10.91
C LYS A 863 29.17 5.00 11.09
N VAL A 864 30.07 4.52 11.95
CA VAL A 864 30.16 3.09 12.29
C VAL A 864 29.10 2.80 13.35
N ILE A 865 28.17 1.90 13.04
CA ILE A 865 27.19 1.38 14.01
C ILE A 865 27.62 -0.07 14.30
N ASP A 866 28.50 -0.19 15.30
CA ASP A 866 29.12 -1.43 15.83
C ASP A 866 29.93 -2.31 14.85
N GLY A 867 31.21 -2.49 15.18
CA GLY A 867 32.17 -3.33 14.46
C GLY A 867 33.19 -2.49 13.68
N GLY A 868 34.49 -2.71 13.90
CA GLY A 868 35.55 -1.89 13.29
C GLY A 868 35.63 -1.98 11.75
N VAL A 869 36.48 -1.15 11.16
CA VAL A 869 36.63 -1.01 9.70
C VAL A 869 37.67 -2.00 9.15
N GLU A 870 37.35 -2.72 8.08
CA GLU A 870 38.31 -3.60 7.41
C GLU A 870 39.35 -2.84 6.57
N TYR A 871 40.52 -3.45 6.39
CA TYR A 871 41.67 -2.86 5.71
C TYR A 871 41.38 -2.47 4.24
N GLN A 872 40.55 -3.23 3.54
CA GLN A 872 40.20 -2.95 2.14
C GLN A 872 39.17 -1.83 2.01
N ASP A 873 38.23 -1.73 2.94
CA ASP A 873 37.22 -0.67 2.95
C ASP A 873 37.83 0.71 3.26
N LEU A 874 38.91 0.73 4.04
CA LEU A 874 39.69 1.93 4.33
C LEU A 874 40.42 2.52 3.12
N ILE A 875 40.91 1.65 2.23
CA ILE A 875 41.51 2.07 0.96
C ILE A 875 40.42 2.66 0.06
N ALA A 876 39.26 1.98 -0.03
CA ALA A 876 38.14 2.43 -0.82
C ALA A 876 37.53 3.76 -0.31
N TYR A 877 37.53 4.00 1.00
CA TYR A 877 36.99 5.23 1.60
C TYR A 877 37.81 6.47 1.23
N ASN A 878 39.14 6.34 1.17
CA ASN A 878 40.06 7.44 0.87
C ASN A 878 40.47 7.48 -0.60
N ASP A 879 39.86 6.67 -1.48
CA ASP A 879 40.27 6.58 -2.89
C ASP A 879 40.21 7.94 -3.58
N ARG A 880 39.22 8.80 -3.28
CA ARG A 880 39.16 10.17 -3.83
C ARG A 880 40.33 11.05 -3.39
N GLN A 881 40.79 10.90 -2.15
CA GLN A 881 41.91 11.68 -1.59
C GLN A 881 43.26 11.15 -2.08
N PHE A 882 43.42 9.82 -2.17
CA PHE A 882 44.62 9.21 -2.75
C PHE A 882 44.70 9.37 -4.28
N ASP A 883 43.55 9.42 -4.96
CA ASP A 883 43.46 9.75 -6.39
C ASP A 883 43.86 11.21 -6.64
N GLN A 884 43.48 12.14 -5.76
CA GLN A 884 43.89 13.55 -5.83
C GLN A 884 45.40 13.73 -5.64
N LEU A 885 46.06 12.81 -4.93
CA LEU A 885 47.51 12.77 -4.75
C LEU A 885 48.22 11.89 -5.81
N GLU A 886 47.49 11.35 -6.79
CA GLU A 886 47.99 10.46 -7.87
C GLU A 886 48.75 9.19 -7.40
N TRP A 887 48.52 8.72 -6.18
CA TRP A 887 49.25 7.56 -5.65
C TRP A 887 48.78 6.23 -6.28
N PRO A 888 49.68 5.35 -6.76
CA PRO A 888 49.29 4.03 -7.23
C PRO A 888 48.70 3.15 -6.11
N LEU A 889 47.73 2.29 -6.44
CA LEU A 889 47.03 1.42 -5.47
C LEU A 889 47.99 0.58 -4.60
N ALA A 890 49.10 0.12 -5.18
CA ALA A 890 50.13 -0.65 -4.46
C ALA A 890 50.83 0.19 -3.37
N ASP A 891 51.04 1.47 -3.60
CA ASP A 891 51.68 2.40 -2.67
C ASP A 891 50.71 2.87 -1.58
N ARG A 892 49.42 3.05 -1.93
CA ARG A 892 48.32 3.24 -0.95
C ARG A 892 48.28 2.09 0.05
N GLN A 893 48.29 0.86 -0.49
CA GLN A 893 48.33 -0.36 0.30
C GLN A 893 49.60 -0.42 1.16
N LEU A 894 50.77 -0.04 0.64
CA LEU A 894 52.01 -0.07 1.41
C LEU A 894 52.06 0.98 2.53
N TYR A 895 51.51 2.18 2.32
CA TYR A 895 51.46 3.26 3.30
C TYR A 895 50.56 2.91 4.50
N VAL A 896 49.32 2.48 4.23
CA VAL A 896 48.39 2.00 5.27
C VAL A 896 48.99 0.77 5.99
N HIS A 897 49.71 -0.09 5.27
CA HIS A 897 50.43 -1.22 5.86
C HIS A 897 51.61 -0.79 6.76
N ARG A 898 52.37 0.25 6.41
CA ARG A 898 53.47 0.73 7.28
C ARG A 898 52.96 1.40 8.55
N LEU A 899 51.85 2.12 8.46
CA LEU A 899 51.25 2.83 9.60
C LEU A 899 50.56 1.87 10.58
N TYR A 900 49.82 0.88 10.07
CA TYR A 900 48.96 0.03 10.92
C TYR A 900 49.21 -1.48 10.75
N GLY A 901 50.03 -1.89 9.78
CA GLY A 901 50.34 -3.29 9.50
C GLY A 901 51.42 -3.86 10.43
N LYS A 902 51.01 -4.41 11.56
CA LYS A 902 51.70 -5.56 12.14
C LYS A 902 50.80 -6.79 12.04
N LYS A 903 51.31 -7.83 11.39
CA LYS A 903 50.60 -9.03 10.94
C LYS A 903 49.61 -9.58 11.97
N LYS A 904 48.38 -9.81 11.50
CA LYS A 904 47.23 -10.49 12.12
C LYS A 904 46.49 -9.71 13.22
N ARG A 905 45.70 -8.71 12.80
CA ARG A 905 44.35 -8.36 13.31
C ARG A 905 43.73 -7.35 12.32
N PRO A 906 42.58 -7.62 11.66
CA PRO A 906 41.81 -6.57 10.99
C PRO A 906 40.87 -5.91 12.02
N LEU A 907 40.34 -4.73 11.72
CA LEU A 907 39.62 -3.79 12.60
C LEU A 907 40.55 -2.76 13.26
N LEU A 908 40.61 -1.56 12.67
CA LEU A 908 41.10 -0.37 13.38
C LEU A 908 40.09 0.01 14.47
N SER A 909 40.59 0.44 15.64
CA SER A 909 39.73 1.12 16.62
C SER A 909 39.34 2.51 16.12
N ASP A 910 38.22 3.05 16.63
CA ASP A 910 37.74 4.39 16.25
C ASP A 910 38.81 5.46 16.44
N ALA A 911 39.60 5.38 17.52
CA ALA A 911 40.71 6.29 17.78
C ALA A 911 41.82 6.22 16.71
N GLN A 912 42.10 5.03 16.17
CA GLN A 912 43.09 4.85 15.10
C GLN A 912 42.54 5.30 13.75
N LEU A 913 41.23 5.18 13.52
CA LEU A 913 40.56 5.70 12.34
C LEU A 913 40.61 7.24 12.31
N TYR A 914 40.30 7.88 13.44
CA TYR A 914 40.37 9.34 13.56
C TYR A 914 41.80 9.89 13.39
N ASP A 915 42.83 9.23 13.94
CA ASP A 915 44.24 9.62 13.73
C ASP A 915 44.65 9.47 12.25
N LEU A 916 44.15 8.46 11.54
CA LEU A 916 44.46 8.27 10.11
C LEU A 916 43.82 9.34 9.23
N VAL A 917 42.53 9.63 9.44
CA VAL A 917 41.83 10.69 8.69
C VAL A 917 42.51 12.04 8.92
N GLY A 918 42.83 12.38 10.17
CA GLY A 918 43.54 13.62 10.48
C GLY A 918 44.93 13.74 9.85
N ARG A 919 45.68 12.63 9.74
CA ARG A 919 46.99 12.63 9.06
C ARG A 919 46.89 12.78 7.54
N LEU A 920 45.86 12.20 6.93
CA LEU A 920 45.60 12.35 5.49
C LEU A 920 45.17 13.78 5.15
N ASP A 921 44.31 14.38 5.97
CA ASP A 921 43.89 15.78 5.78
C ASP A 921 45.09 16.74 5.95
N ASN A 922 46.00 16.48 6.89
CA ASN A 922 47.24 17.26 7.03
C ASN A 922 48.19 17.09 5.84
N LEU A 923 48.33 15.89 5.28
CA LEU A 923 49.15 15.63 4.09
C LEU A 923 48.62 16.34 2.84
N ILE A 924 47.31 16.43 2.70
CA ILE A 924 46.65 17.18 1.61
C ILE A 924 46.85 18.69 1.81
N ALA A 925 46.75 19.18 3.04
CA ALA A 925 46.93 20.59 3.37
C ALA A 925 48.39 21.07 3.17
N GLU A 926 49.38 20.19 3.34
CA GLU A 926 50.80 20.51 3.16
C GLU A 926 51.28 20.43 1.70
N GLY A 927 50.41 20.06 0.74
CA GLY A 927 50.75 20.01 -0.68
C GLY A 927 51.86 19.01 -1.03
N GLY A 928 51.96 17.92 -0.26
CA GLY A 928 53.01 16.90 -0.44
C GLY A 928 52.90 16.17 -1.77
N TRP A 929 54.02 16.11 -2.50
CA TRP A 929 54.24 15.22 -3.65
C TRP A 929 54.27 13.75 -3.23
#